data_AF-A0A1F9YQJ3-F1
#
_entry.id   AF-A0A1F9YQJ3-F1
#
_cell.length_a   1.000
_cell.length_b   1.000
_cell.length_c   1.000
_cell.angle_alpha   90.00
_cell.angle_beta   90.00
_cell.angle_gamma   90.00
#
_symmetry.space_group_name_H-M   'P 1'
#
loop_
_entity.id
_entity.type
_entity.pdbx_description
1 polymer ?
#
loop_
_entity_poly.entity_id
_entity_poly.type
_entity_poly.pdbx_seq_one_letter_code
_entity_poly.pdbx_strand_id
1 'polypeptide(L)'
;MFGKKLSKAFLVDLNGNLVREFVFALKADVSFDQLRQVFQGRPISSLGPFQFGKMRCMVVSGEKLNLITVGKDLPEEEDSSFIREMLVSAEKSFDDSINIRMKNASEADQKARIEQEGAKQAVLGLETQRKELAQEASELEILRTELDRLRQETEKWQEELKEFELQVNNRHGQINERVTLLLEREQALARSQQAFEAAAEAKRNLIRKMQAEVGKAVEEWESGMVKVTSEKKDLVAKQEELKAALEKFHEDRARWEKEMEESRAKVQTIEKDRDALAALGADLDSRKKALDALEKSLEGKKAEASAAEKQLKADSKKFTEESERIRSDVEGLKRSVEEREQRLKQADAELAAKRQDLDKALAEVKPRQELFDAKTAELASRIAAVGATEKDLIQETAELEKRRSEVEKNAETQQKELASLLAKIGKENEELMGKTAALDTRELTIKDRESKAKSSEERVESLLRDLDKKQKDLEKRELALEDGAAAQQKTVQTIAEREAALAEKEKGLLSKEAQIQEARAKAEAQKDEVAEAKKELERSKSDAIRRESVLADEARALNEREEKLEEEAEALKRRQEGLKAAEEGLDSRVKALNEREKALQEESFKARAKVEEEMERLEAERKHVAGRFAELEAKEKAIAGKEEAVAKAQTDLEKRETSFKEKVDEMNRRREGLSEEMDKLAQERVKVEKMRDTLEKRKQVIGEQADSISEITRKLEELRAKSRRRSEEAKAQAQPPVTQATEQGPPQQ
;
A
#
# COMPACT_ATOMS: atom_id res chain seq x y z
N MET A 1 -39.05 -126.72 -120.06
CA MET A 1 -39.97 -126.18 -121.09
C MET A 1 -40.81 -127.35 -121.55
N PHE A 2 -42.10 -127.40 -121.17
CA PHE A 2 -42.95 -128.54 -121.48
C PHE A 2 -43.03 -128.80 -122.99
N GLY A 3 -42.88 -130.06 -123.40
CA GLY A 3 -43.01 -130.44 -124.80
C GLY A 3 -44.40 -130.14 -125.37
N LYS A 4 -44.55 -130.18 -126.71
CA LYS A 4 -45.80 -129.89 -127.47
C LYS A 4 -47.01 -130.82 -127.14
N LYS A 5 -46.90 -131.64 -126.09
CA LYS A 5 -47.89 -132.59 -125.57
C LYS A 5 -48.88 -131.92 -124.61
N LEU A 6 -48.41 -130.98 -123.77
CA LEU A 6 -49.23 -130.23 -122.81
C LEU A 6 -49.93 -129.03 -123.45
N SER A 7 -51.10 -128.66 -122.93
CA SER A 7 -51.94 -127.60 -123.50
C SER A 7 -52.51 -126.63 -122.46
N LYS A 8 -52.85 -127.10 -121.26
CA LYS A 8 -53.18 -126.24 -120.10
C LYS A 8 -52.66 -126.87 -118.81
N ALA A 9 -52.57 -126.07 -117.75
CA ALA A 9 -52.56 -126.57 -116.39
C ALA A 9 -53.30 -125.60 -115.44
N PHE A 10 -53.79 -126.13 -114.32
CA PHE A 10 -54.60 -125.40 -113.35
C PHE A 10 -54.03 -125.58 -111.95
N LEU A 11 -53.59 -124.48 -111.34
CA LEU A 11 -53.09 -124.43 -109.97
C LEU A 11 -54.25 -124.26 -109.00
N VAL A 12 -54.38 -125.17 -108.05
CA VAL A 12 -55.49 -125.22 -107.09
C VAL A 12 -55.00 -125.32 -105.66
N ASP A 13 -55.81 -124.86 -104.70
CA ASP A 13 -55.58 -125.10 -103.27
C ASP A 13 -55.90 -126.57 -102.89
N LEU A 14 -55.67 -126.94 -101.62
CA LEU A 14 -56.06 -128.26 -101.09
C LEU A 14 -57.56 -128.56 -101.20
N ASN A 15 -58.41 -127.53 -101.29
CA ASN A 15 -59.86 -127.64 -101.38
C ASN A 15 -60.36 -127.75 -102.85
N GLY A 16 -59.46 -127.64 -103.83
CA GLY A 16 -59.80 -127.67 -105.26
C GLY A 16 -60.43 -126.40 -105.81
N ASN A 17 -60.17 -125.25 -105.20
CA ASN A 17 -60.45 -123.93 -105.77
C ASN A 17 -59.31 -123.49 -106.69
N LEU A 18 -59.65 -122.87 -107.82
CA LEU A 18 -58.65 -122.36 -108.76
C LEU A 18 -57.89 -121.16 -108.16
N VAL A 19 -56.59 -121.34 -107.94
CA VAL A 19 -55.66 -120.27 -107.57
C VAL A 19 -55.13 -119.57 -108.83
N ARG A 20 -54.83 -120.33 -109.90
CA ARG A 20 -54.40 -119.76 -111.19
C ARG A 20 -54.54 -120.74 -112.36
N GLU A 21 -55.06 -120.28 -113.50
CA GLU A 21 -54.99 -121.02 -114.77
C GLU A 21 -53.69 -120.66 -115.54
N PHE A 22 -53.09 -121.67 -116.19
CA PHE A 22 -51.97 -121.53 -117.10
C PHE A 22 -52.32 -122.17 -118.45
N VAL A 23 -52.23 -121.39 -119.54
CA VAL A 23 -52.54 -121.86 -120.90
C VAL A 23 -51.23 -121.96 -121.70
N PHE A 24 -50.92 -123.17 -122.19
CA PHE A 24 -49.69 -123.47 -122.94
C PHE A 24 -49.94 -123.67 -124.45
N ALA A 25 -51.13 -124.11 -124.85
CA ALA A 25 -51.52 -124.22 -126.25
C ALA A 25 -53.02 -123.94 -126.45
N LEU A 26 -53.34 -122.96 -127.31
CA LEU A 26 -54.69 -122.48 -127.63
C LEU A 26 -55.62 -123.50 -128.31
N LYS A 27 -55.18 -124.74 -128.55
CA LYS A 27 -55.97 -125.79 -129.26
C LYS A 27 -56.66 -126.79 -128.32
N ALA A 28 -56.66 -126.54 -127.00
CA ALA A 28 -57.37 -127.35 -126.01
C ALA A 28 -58.45 -126.50 -125.31
N ASP A 29 -59.69 -126.66 -125.78
CA ASP A 29 -60.84 -125.93 -125.26
C ASP A 29 -61.44 -126.69 -124.05
N VAL A 30 -60.74 -126.58 -122.92
CA VAL A 30 -61.11 -127.17 -121.63
C VAL A 30 -61.03 -126.07 -120.56
N SER A 31 -62.09 -125.87 -119.78
CA SER A 31 -62.11 -124.94 -118.64
C SER A 31 -61.89 -125.64 -117.31
N PHE A 32 -61.55 -124.89 -116.26
CA PHE A 32 -61.40 -125.48 -114.93
C PHE A 32 -62.71 -126.07 -114.41
N ASP A 33 -63.85 -125.39 -114.58
CA ASP A 33 -65.13 -125.87 -114.07
C ASP A 33 -65.63 -127.15 -114.76
N GLN A 34 -65.28 -127.34 -116.04
CA GLN A 34 -65.49 -128.62 -116.74
C GLN A 34 -64.68 -129.76 -116.12
N LEU A 35 -63.42 -129.50 -115.74
CA LEU A 35 -62.59 -130.47 -115.02
C LEU A 35 -63.10 -130.68 -113.59
N ARG A 36 -63.59 -129.63 -112.92
CA ARG A 36 -64.14 -129.69 -111.55
C ARG A 36 -65.32 -130.65 -111.43
N GLN A 37 -66.10 -130.83 -112.50
CA GLN A 37 -67.16 -131.83 -112.58
C GLN A 37 -66.65 -133.29 -112.63
N VAL A 38 -65.37 -133.53 -112.95
CA VAL A 38 -64.77 -134.88 -112.96
C VAL A 38 -64.42 -135.36 -111.55
N PHE A 39 -64.06 -134.44 -110.65
CA PHE A 39 -63.56 -134.77 -109.31
C PHE A 39 -64.46 -134.30 -108.15
N GLN A 40 -65.77 -134.17 -108.40
CA GLN A 40 -66.86 -133.88 -107.44
C GLN A 40 -66.57 -134.33 -105.99
N GLY A 41 -66.09 -133.41 -105.15
CA GLY A 41 -65.86 -133.61 -103.72
C GLY A 41 -64.70 -134.55 -103.33
N ARG A 42 -63.89 -135.05 -104.28
CA ARG A 42 -62.73 -135.91 -103.97
C ARG A 42 -61.46 -135.08 -103.78
N PRO A 43 -60.58 -135.42 -102.83
CA PRO A 43 -59.31 -134.70 -102.65
C PRO A 43 -58.44 -134.85 -103.90
N ILE A 44 -58.09 -133.73 -104.53
CA ILE A 44 -57.51 -133.69 -105.88
C ILE A 44 -56.15 -134.40 -105.95
N SER A 45 -55.37 -134.36 -104.86
CA SER A 45 -54.10 -135.08 -104.71
C SER A 45 -54.20 -136.62 -104.82
N SER A 46 -55.42 -137.19 -104.71
CA SER A 46 -55.66 -138.64 -104.88
C SER A 46 -55.97 -139.07 -106.33
N LEU A 47 -56.10 -138.12 -107.26
CA LEU A 47 -56.46 -138.38 -108.64
C LEU A 47 -55.23 -138.77 -109.47
N GLY A 48 -55.08 -140.08 -109.71
CA GLY A 48 -54.17 -140.59 -110.74
C GLY A 48 -54.53 -140.07 -112.15
N PRO A 49 -53.67 -140.33 -113.15
CA PRO A 49 -53.88 -139.84 -114.51
C PRO A 49 -55.24 -140.29 -115.09
N PHE A 50 -56.07 -139.31 -115.46
CA PHE A 50 -57.45 -139.53 -115.92
C PHE A 50 -57.66 -138.95 -117.32
N GLN A 51 -58.68 -139.41 -118.04
CA GLN A 51 -58.97 -138.96 -119.40
C GLN A 51 -60.23 -138.08 -119.43
N PHE A 52 -60.13 -136.89 -120.02
CA PHE A 52 -61.24 -135.97 -120.25
C PHE A 52 -61.46 -135.81 -121.76
N GLY A 53 -62.46 -136.50 -122.31
CA GLY A 53 -62.70 -136.58 -123.74
C GLY A 53 -61.50 -137.17 -124.51
N LYS A 54 -60.86 -136.37 -125.36
CA LYS A 54 -59.66 -136.76 -126.13
C LYS A 54 -58.34 -136.32 -125.50
N MET A 55 -58.37 -135.74 -124.30
CA MET A 55 -57.21 -135.23 -123.56
C MET A 55 -56.94 -136.11 -122.34
N ARG A 56 -55.66 -136.30 -121.98
CA ARG A 56 -55.25 -136.90 -120.71
C ARG A 56 -54.85 -135.80 -119.73
N CYS A 57 -55.23 -135.99 -118.48
CA CYS A 57 -55.02 -135.06 -117.38
C CYS A 57 -54.25 -135.76 -116.27
N MET A 58 -53.36 -135.04 -115.59
CA MET A 58 -52.58 -135.60 -114.48
C MET A 58 -52.38 -134.54 -113.39
N VAL A 59 -52.69 -134.90 -112.16
CA VAL A 59 -52.45 -134.05 -111.00
C VAL A 59 -51.01 -134.24 -110.53
N VAL A 60 -50.27 -133.15 -110.42
CA VAL A 60 -49.02 -133.08 -109.67
C VAL A 60 -49.31 -132.40 -108.34
N SER A 61 -49.18 -133.13 -107.23
CA SER A 61 -49.43 -132.63 -105.88
C SER A 61 -48.18 -131.99 -105.24
N GLY A 62 -48.37 -130.83 -104.62
CA GLY A 62 -47.50 -130.22 -103.61
C GLY A 62 -48.10 -130.37 -102.20
N GLU A 63 -47.59 -129.65 -101.20
CA GLU A 63 -48.06 -129.79 -99.81
C GLU A 63 -49.28 -128.92 -99.50
N LYS A 64 -49.41 -127.74 -100.13
CA LYS A 64 -50.52 -126.79 -99.95
C LYS A 64 -51.24 -126.45 -101.27
N LEU A 65 -50.57 -126.67 -102.40
CA LEU A 65 -51.06 -126.40 -103.75
C LEU A 65 -50.91 -127.64 -104.65
N ASN A 66 -51.82 -127.82 -105.60
CA ASN A 66 -51.75 -128.89 -106.60
C ASN A 66 -51.82 -128.31 -108.02
N LEU A 67 -51.13 -128.89 -108.99
CA LEU A 67 -51.22 -128.50 -110.40
C LEU A 67 -51.86 -129.62 -111.24
N ILE A 68 -53.07 -129.38 -111.75
CA ILE A 68 -53.74 -130.29 -112.69
C ILE A 68 -53.27 -129.97 -114.10
N THR A 69 -52.45 -130.83 -114.69
CA THR A 69 -51.95 -130.70 -116.06
C THR A 69 -52.92 -131.34 -117.08
N VAL A 70 -52.98 -130.80 -118.30
CA VAL A 70 -53.90 -131.24 -119.37
C VAL A 70 -53.18 -131.25 -120.72
N GLY A 71 -53.11 -132.42 -121.35
CA GLY A 71 -52.41 -132.64 -122.63
C GLY A 71 -53.07 -133.73 -123.49
N LYS A 72 -52.50 -134.03 -124.67
CA LYS A 72 -52.92 -135.21 -125.44
C LYS A 72 -52.32 -136.49 -124.85
N ASP A 73 -51.06 -136.39 -124.47
CA ASP A 73 -50.34 -137.39 -123.70
C ASP A 73 -50.11 -136.89 -122.28
N LEU A 74 -49.77 -137.81 -121.39
CA LEU A 74 -49.37 -137.49 -120.03
C LEU A 74 -48.02 -136.74 -120.04
N PRO A 75 -47.74 -135.89 -119.04
CA PRO A 75 -46.40 -135.37 -118.83
C PRO A 75 -45.39 -136.52 -118.66
N GLU A 76 -44.15 -136.28 -119.03
CA GLU A 76 -43.05 -137.18 -118.64
C GLU A 76 -42.73 -136.99 -117.15
N GLU A 77 -42.03 -137.96 -116.55
CA GLU A 77 -41.81 -137.96 -115.10
C GLU A 77 -40.92 -136.79 -114.64
N GLU A 78 -40.00 -136.36 -115.51
CA GLU A 78 -39.18 -135.14 -115.35
C GLU A 78 -40.00 -133.85 -115.36
N ASP A 79 -40.99 -133.74 -116.27
CA ASP A 79 -41.91 -132.59 -116.29
C ASP A 79 -42.72 -132.54 -114.97
N SER A 80 -43.10 -133.70 -114.44
CA SER A 80 -43.88 -133.85 -113.21
C SER A 80 -43.08 -133.55 -111.94
N SER A 81 -41.80 -133.92 -111.88
CA SER A 81 -40.93 -133.62 -110.75
C SER A 81 -40.59 -132.12 -110.68
N PHE A 82 -40.27 -131.49 -111.81
CA PHE A 82 -40.02 -130.05 -111.91
C PHE A 82 -41.23 -129.21 -111.45
N ILE A 83 -42.45 -129.62 -111.83
CA ILE A 83 -43.69 -128.97 -111.36
C ILE A 83 -43.79 -129.06 -109.82
N ARG A 84 -43.44 -130.20 -109.22
CA ARG A 84 -43.51 -130.38 -107.76
C ARG A 84 -42.50 -129.50 -107.02
N GLU A 85 -41.27 -129.40 -107.51
CA GLU A 85 -40.26 -128.50 -106.95
C GLU A 85 -40.70 -127.03 -107.02
N MET A 86 -41.29 -126.61 -108.15
CA MET A 86 -41.85 -125.27 -108.32
C MET A 86 -42.99 -124.98 -107.33
N LEU A 87 -43.87 -125.95 -107.02
CA LEU A 87 -44.93 -125.81 -106.02
C LEU A 87 -44.35 -125.57 -104.62
N VAL A 88 -43.41 -126.41 -104.17
CA VAL A 88 -42.76 -126.29 -102.86
C VAL A 88 -42.01 -124.94 -102.71
N SER A 89 -41.35 -124.48 -103.78
CA SER A 89 -40.69 -123.17 -103.80
C SER A 89 -41.67 -122.01 -103.63
N ALA A 90 -42.82 -122.05 -104.32
CA ALA A 90 -43.85 -121.02 -104.23
C ALA A 90 -44.55 -120.99 -102.87
N GLU A 91 -44.82 -122.16 -102.27
CA GLU A 91 -45.45 -122.29 -100.95
C GLU A 91 -44.57 -121.67 -99.85
N LYS A 92 -43.26 -121.98 -99.85
CA LYS A 92 -42.30 -121.42 -98.87
C LYS A 92 -42.24 -119.89 -98.92
N SER A 93 -42.19 -119.31 -100.11
CA SER A 93 -42.17 -117.85 -100.30
C SER A 93 -43.41 -117.15 -99.72
N PHE A 94 -44.54 -117.86 -99.65
CA PHE A 94 -45.78 -117.34 -99.09
C PHE A 94 -45.77 -117.32 -97.55
N ASP A 95 -45.26 -118.38 -96.91
CA ASP A 95 -45.12 -118.43 -95.45
C ASP A 95 -44.14 -117.36 -94.94
N ASP A 96 -42.98 -117.20 -95.60
CA ASP A 96 -41.99 -116.15 -95.28
C ASP A 96 -42.63 -114.74 -95.34
N SER A 97 -43.47 -114.49 -96.35
CA SER A 97 -44.17 -113.22 -96.55
C SER A 97 -45.21 -112.91 -95.45
N ILE A 98 -45.82 -113.94 -94.85
CA ILE A 98 -46.77 -113.79 -93.73
C ILE A 98 -46.01 -113.49 -92.43
N ASN A 99 -44.94 -114.23 -92.16
CA ASN A 99 -44.13 -114.07 -90.95
C ASN A 99 -43.53 -112.66 -90.81
N ILE A 100 -43.05 -112.08 -91.91
CA ILE A 100 -42.53 -110.69 -91.92
C ILE A 100 -43.62 -109.68 -91.53
N ARG A 101 -44.85 -109.83 -92.03
CA ARG A 101 -45.95 -108.91 -91.69
C ARG A 101 -46.36 -108.99 -90.22
N MET A 102 -46.45 -110.20 -89.67
CA MET A 102 -46.77 -110.41 -88.26
C MET A 102 -45.71 -109.76 -87.34
N LYS A 103 -44.42 -109.95 -87.65
CA LYS A 103 -43.31 -109.33 -86.90
C LYS A 103 -43.36 -107.80 -86.95
N ASN A 104 -43.54 -107.22 -88.13
CA ASN A 104 -43.61 -105.77 -88.29
C ASN A 104 -44.79 -105.15 -87.52
N ALA A 105 -45.92 -105.87 -87.42
CA ALA A 105 -47.08 -105.42 -86.65
C ALA A 105 -46.80 -105.43 -85.12
N SER A 106 -46.14 -106.46 -84.58
CA SER A 106 -45.81 -106.48 -83.15
C SER A 106 -44.74 -105.46 -82.76
N GLU A 107 -43.75 -105.21 -83.64
CA GLU A 107 -42.75 -104.16 -83.42
C GLU A 107 -43.36 -102.75 -83.44
N ALA A 108 -44.41 -102.52 -84.24
CA ALA A 108 -45.14 -101.25 -84.26
C ALA A 108 -45.97 -101.01 -82.98
N ASP A 109 -46.72 -102.00 -82.51
CA ASP A 109 -47.50 -101.87 -81.27
C ASP A 109 -46.60 -101.68 -80.04
N GLN A 110 -45.44 -102.37 -80.00
CA GLN A 110 -44.47 -102.20 -78.92
C GLN A 110 -43.86 -100.78 -78.90
N LYS A 111 -43.54 -100.18 -80.05
CA LYS A 111 -43.08 -98.79 -80.12
C LYS A 111 -44.14 -97.80 -79.65
N ALA A 112 -45.38 -97.96 -80.11
CA ALA A 112 -46.49 -97.09 -79.72
C ALA A 112 -46.73 -97.07 -78.19
N ARG A 113 -46.55 -98.21 -77.51
CA ARG A 113 -46.61 -98.28 -76.04
C ARG A 113 -45.47 -97.52 -75.37
N ILE A 114 -44.23 -97.72 -75.82
CA ILE A 114 -43.04 -97.03 -75.28
C ILE A 114 -43.17 -95.51 -75.45
N GLU A 115 -43.62 -95.05 -76.61
CA GLU A 115 -43.87 -93.63 -76.87
C GLU A 115 -45.00 -93.07 -76.00
N GLN A 116 -46.09 -93.83 -75.79
CA GLN A 116 -47.18 -93.43 -74.90
C GLN A 116 -46.76 -93.37 -73.42
N GLU A 117 -45.90 -94.28 -72.95
CA GLU A 117 -45.37 -94.26 -71.59
C GLU A 117 -44.37 -93.11 -71.38
N GLY A 118 -43.48 -92.86 -72.34
CA GLY A 118 -42.59 -91.69 -72.33
C GLY A 118 -43.37 -90.37 -72.30
N ALA A 119 -44.43 -90.25 -73.10
CA ALA A 119 -45.31 -89.07 -73.09
C ALA A 119 -46.00 -88.87 -71.72
N LYS A 120 -46.49 -89.94 -71.08
CA LYS A 120 -47.07 -89.87 -69.72
C LYS A 120 -46.05 -89.42 -68.67
N GLN A 121 -44.81 -89.93 -68.73
CA GLN A 121 -43.74 -89.51 -67.82
C GLN A 121 -43.36 -88.04 -68.03
N ALA A 122 -43.29 -87.56 -69.28
CA ALA A 122 -43.03 -86.17 -69.59
C ALA A 122 -44.13 -85.23 -69.06
N VAL A 123 -45.41 -85.60 -69.20
CA VAL A 123 -46.53 -84.82 -68.64
C VAL A 123 -46.47 -84.79 -67.10
N LEU A 124 -46.17 -85.91 -66.45
CA LEU A 124 -45.99 -85.95 -64.99
C LEU A 124 -44.85 -85.05 -64.51
N GLY A 125 -43.71 -85.02 -65.20
CA GLY A 125 -42.59 -84.13 -64.88
C GLY A 125 -42.90 -82.65 -65.08
N LEU A 126 -43.69 -82.30 -66.11
CA LEU A 126 -44.18 -80.93 -66.30
C LEU A 126 -45.22 -80.54 -65.22
N GLU A 127 -46.01 -81.50 -64.73
CA GLU A 127 -46.93 -81.25 -63.61
C GLU A 127 -46.24 -81.08 -62.26
N THR A 128 -45.11 -81.74 -61.99
CA THR A 128 -44.32 -81.47 -60.77
C THR A 128 -43.64 -80.11 -60.86
N GLN A 129 -42.95 -79.82 -61.97
CA GLN A 129 -42.34 -78.50 -62.22
C GLN A 129 -43.35 -77.36 -62.12
N ARG A 130 -44.58 -77.53 -62.61
CA ARG A 130 -45.65 -76.53 -62.48
C ARG A 130 -46.10 -76.34 -61.03
N LYS A 131 -46.04 -77.37 -60.17
CA LYS A 131 -46.37 -77.26 -58.74
C LYS A 131 -45.23 -76.59 -57.98
N GLU A 132 -43.99 -76.97 -58.26
CA GLU A 132 -42.76 -76.36 -57.72
C GLU A 132 -42.72 -74.86 -58.03
N LEU A 133 -42.84 -74.46 -59.30
CA LEU A 133 -42.90 -73.05 -59.72
C LEU A 133 -44.09 -72.27 -59.10
N ALA A 134 -45.20 -72.94 -58.79
CA ALA A 134 -46.34 -72.29 -58.11
C ALA A 134 -46.08 -72.10 -56.60
N GLN A 135 -45.30 -72.98 -55.98
CA GLN A 135 -44.83 -72.81 -54.60
C GLN A 135 -43.79 -71.69 -54.52
N GLU A 136 -42.76 -71.71 -55.39
CA GLU A 136 -41.77 -70.62 -55.51
C GLU A 136 -42.44 -69.25 -55.73
N ALA A 137 -43.45 -69.17 -56.61
CA ALA A 137 -44.21 -67.94 -56.82
C ALA A 137 -44.96 -67.46 -55.57
N SER A 138 -45.46 -68.38 -54.73
CA SER A 138 -46.11 -68.02 -53.46
C SER A 138 -45.12 -67.59 -52.38
N GLU A 139 -43.93 -68.21 -52.32
CA GLU A 139 -42.85 -67.83 -51.41
C GLU A 139 -42.25 -66.47 -51.78
N LEU A 140 -42.07 -66.20 -53.07
CA LEU A 140 -41.66 -64.88 -53.58
C LEU A 140 -42.68 -63.78 -53.25
N GLU A 141 -43.98 -64.08 -53.25
CA GLU A 141 -45.01 -63.10 -52.86
C GLU A 141 -45.02 -62.86 -51.34
N ILE A 142 -44.81 -63.90 -50.52
CA ILE A 142 -44.60 -63.73 -49.07
C ILE A 142 -43.38 -62.82 -48.82
N LEU A 143 -42.23 -63.13 -49.44
CA LEU A 143 -41.00 -62.33 -49.31
C LEU A 143 -41.17 -60.87 -49.79
N ARG A 144 -42.01 -60.62 -50.79
CA ARG A 144 -42.40 -59.24 -51.19
C ARG A 144 -43.18 -58.54 -50.09
N THR A 145 -44.21 -59.18 -49.55
CA THR A 145 -45.02 -58.57 -48.46
C THR A 145 -44.19 -58.32 -47.19
N GLU A 146 -43.24 -59.19 -46.86
CA GLU A 146 -42.31 -58.98 -45.75
C GLU A 146 -41.30 -57.86 -46.05
N LEU A 147 -40.77 -57.77 -47.27
CA LEU A 147 -39.85 -56.70 -47.68
C LEU A 147 -40.54 -55.32 -47.71
N ASP A 148 -41.79 -55.24 -48.16
CA ASP A 148 -42.58 -53.99 -48.13
C ASP A 148 -43.01 -53.63 -46.70
N ARG A 149 -43.27 -54.60 -45.82
CA ARG A 149 -43.42 -54.36 -44.39
C ARG A 149 -42.13 -53.79 -43.77
N LEU A 150 -40.98 -54.39 -44.06
CA LEU A 150 -39.69 -53.92 -43.54
C LEU A 150 -39.33 -52.51 -44.04
N ARG A 151 -39.76 -52.15 -45.26
CA ARG A 151 -39.71 -50.76 -45.76
C ARG A 151 -40.56 -49.82 -44.91
N GLN A 152 -41.83 -50.13 -44.67
CA GLN A 152 -42.73 -49.30 -43.85
C GLN A 152 -42.23 -49.15 -42.41
N GLU A 153 -41.69 -50.23 -41.82
CA GLU A 153 -41.04 -50.17 -40.50
C GLU A 153 -39.79 -49.27 -40.54
N THR A 154 -38.96 -49.37 -41.57
CA THR A 154 -37.77 -48.51 -41.75
C THR A 154 -38.13 -47.04 -41.93
N GLU A 155 -39.17 -46.73 -42.71
CA GLU A 155 -39.68 -45.37 -42.89
C GLU A 155 -40.19 -44.80 -41.56
N LYS A 156 -40.97 -45.57 -40.80
CA LYS A 156 -41.44 -45.20 -39.46
C LYS A 156 -40.29 -44.96 -38.48
N TRP A 157 -39.26 -45.82 -38.46
CA TRP A 157 -38.05 -45.60 -37.66
C TRP A 157 -37.30 -44.32 -38.08
N GLN A 158 -37.29 -43.94 -39.36
CA GLN A 158 -36.71 -42.68 -39.82
C GLN A 158 -37.54 -41.45 -39.42
N GLU A 159 -38.87 -41.56 -39.34
CA GLU A 159 -39.73 -40.48 -38.82
C GLU A 159 -39.56 -40.31 -37.31
N GLU A 160 -39.57 -41.40 -36.54
CA GLU A 160 -39.30 -41.39 -35.10
C GLU A 160 -37.90 -40.83 -34.79
N LEU A 161 -36.89 -41.17 -35.60
CA LEU A 161 -35.54 -40.62 -35.46
C LEU A 161 -35.50 -39.10 -35.72
N LYS A 162 -36.17 -38.60 -36.77
CA LYS A 162 -36.26 -37.16 -37.06
C LYS A 162 -36.99 -36.39 -35.95
N GLU A 163 -38.05 -36.97 -35.38
CA GLU A 163 -38.73 -36.37 -34.24
C GLU A 163 -37.81 -36.35 -33.00
N PHE A 164 -37.09 -37.44 -32.73
CA PHE A 164 -36.13 -37.51 -31.64
C PHE A 164 -34.98 -36.49 -31.81
N GLU A 165 -34.43 -36.35 -33.01
CA GLU A 165 -33.44 -35.30 -33.34
C GLU A 165 -33.99 -33.89 -33.09
N LEU A 166 -35.25 -33.63 -33.48
CA LEU A 166 -35.91 -32.35 -33.22
C LEU A 166 -36.11 -32.10 -31.71
N GLN A 167 -36.51 -33.13 -30.94
CA GLN A 167 -36.65 -33.05 -29.49
C GLN A 167 -35.29 -32.84 -28.80
N VAL A 168 -34.22 -33.49 -29.26
CA VAL A 168 -32.85 -33.31 -28.75
C VAL A 168 -32.34 -31.90 -29.05
N ASN A 169 -32.52 -31.39 -30.26
CA ASN A 169 -32.13 -30.03 -30.65
C ASN A 169 -32.89 -28.97 -29.83
N ASN A 170 -34.20 -29.15 -29.63
CA ASN A 170 -35.01 -28.26 -28.78
C ASN A 170 -34.51 -28.26 -27.32
N ARG A 171 -34.23 -29.45 -26.75
CA ARG A 171 -33.61 -29.56 -25.41
C ARG A 171 -32.23 -28.89 -25.35
N HIS A 172 -31.42 -28.99 -26.41
CA HIS A 172 -30.11 -28.32 -26.49
C HIS A 172 -30.27 -26.79 -26.49
N GLY A 173 -31.27 -26.26 -27.21
CA GLY A 173 -31.64 -24.84 -27.16
C GLY A 173 -32.01 -24.39 -25.74
N GLN A 174 -32.93 -25.11 -25.09
CA GLN A 174 -33.35 -24.82 -23.70
C GLN A 174 -32.20 -24.92 -22.68
N ILE A 175 -31.23 -25.81 -22.91
CA ILE A 175 -30.01 -25.92 -22.08
C ILE A 175 -29.13 -24.69 -22.31
N ASN A 176 -28.89 -24.30 -23.57
CA ASN A 176 -28.10 -23.11 -23.90
C ASN A 176 -28.72 -21.82 -23.34
N GLU A 177 -30.04 -21.64 -23.48
CA GLU A 177 -30.78 -20.52 -22.86
C GLU A 177 -30.60 -20.49 -21.34
N ARG A 178 -30.73 -21.65 -20.67
CA ARG A 178 -30.52 -21.75 -19.21
C ARG A 178 -29.07 -21.47 -18.82
N VAL A 179 -28.09 -21.92 -19.59
CA VAL A 179 -26.67 -21.62 -19.35
C VAL A 179 -26.41 -20.12 -19.52
N THR A 180 -26.97 -19.47 -20.54
CA THR A 180 -26.87 -18.01 -20.73
C THR A 180 -27.48 -17.26 -19.56
N LEU A 181 -28.71 -17.60 -19.13
CA LEU A 181 -29.38 -16.97 -17.98
C LEU A 181 -28.63 -17.20 -16.65
N LEU A 182 -27.97 -18.35 -16.49
CA LEU A 182 -27.11 -18.62 -15.34
C LEU A 182 -25.84 -17.78 -15.36
N LEU A 183 -25.17 -17.64 -16.52
CA LEU A 183 -24.00 -16.78 -16.70
C LEU A 183 -24.32 -15.30 -16.49
N GLU A 184 -25.47 -14.83 -17.00
CA GLU A 184 -25.95 -13.46 -16.75
C GLU A 184 -26.22 -13.22 -15.26
N ARG A 185 -26.84 -14.19 -14.58
CA ARG A 185 -27.09 -14.14 -13.13
C ARG A 185 -25.78 -14.18 -12.32
N GLU A 186 -24.80 -14.98 -12.74
CA GLU A 186 -23.48 -15.05 -12.12
C GLU A 186 -22.72 -13.72 -12.29
N GLN A 187 -22.74 -13.13 -13.49
CA GLN A 187 -22.18 -11.79 -13.72
C GLN A 187 -22.90 -10.71 -12.89
N ALA A 188 -24.22 -10.79 -12.74
CA ALA A 188 -24.97 -9.86 -11.89
C ALA A 188 -24.62 -10.02 -10.40
N LEU A 189 -24.42 -11.26 -9.93
CA LEU A 189 -23.94 -11.54 -8.57
C LEU A 189 -22.51 -11.04 -8.35
N ALA A 190 -21.59 -11.26 -9.29
CA ALA A 190 -20.22 -10.77 -9.22
C ALA A 190 -20.16 -9.23 -9.18
N ARG A 191 -20.95 -8.54 -10.01
CA ARG A 191 -21.08 -7.07 -9.97
C ARG A 191 -21.65 -6.58 -8.63
N SER A 192 -22.62 -7.32 -8.06
CA SER A 192 -23.21 -7.02 -6.75
C SER A 192 -22.19 -7.22 -5.61
N GLN A 193 -21.39 -8.28 -5.66
CA GLN A 193 -20.29 -8.50 -4.70
C GLN A 193 -19.24 -7.39 -4.79
N GLN A 194 -18.78 -7.03 -5.99
CA GLN A 194 -17.83 -5.92 -6.18
C GLN A 194 -18.37 -4.59 -5.65
N ALA A 195 -19.65 -4.28 -5.90
CA ALA A 195 -20.29 -3.08 -5.34
C ALA A 195 -20.37 -3.12 -3.80
N PHE A 196 -20.65 -4.28 -3.21
CA PHE A 196 -20.67 -4.46 -1.75
C PHE A 196 -19.27 -4.36 -1.13
N GLU A 197 -18.25 -4.94 -1.76
CA GLU A 197 -16.86 -4.85 -1.33
C GLU A 197 -16.33 -3.42 -1.39
N ALA A 198 -16.61 -2.70 -2.47
CA ALA A 198 -16.29 -1.27 -2.61
C ALA A 198 -16.99 -0.42 -1.54
N ALA A 199 -18.27 -0.68 -1.25
CA ALA A 199 -19.00 -0.01 -0.18
C ALA A 199 -18.42 -0.35 1.22
N ALA A 200 -18.04 -1.61 1.45
CA ALA A 200 -17.42 -2.05 2.70
C ALA A 200 -15.98 -1.52 2.88
N GLU A 201 -15.24 -1.29 1.79
CA GLU A 201 -13.95 -0.60 1.82
C GLU A 201 -14.11 0.91 2.03
N ALA A 202 -15.03 1.57 1.33
CA ALA A 202 -15.36 2.98 1.58
C ALA A 202 -15.75 3.21 3.05
N LYS A 203 -16.57 2.32 3.64
CA LYS A 203 -16.89 2.35 5.07
C LYS A 203 -15.68 2.13 5.97
N ARG A 204 -14.78 1.20 5.64
CA ARG A 204 -13.52 0.98 6.38
C ARG A 204 -12.60 2.21 6.32
N ASN A 205 -12.52 2.87 5.16
CA ASN A 205 -11.73 4.09 4.98
C ASN A 205 -12.33 5.30 5.70
N LEU A 206 -13.66 5.43 5.75
CA LEU A 206 -14.33 6.42 6.60
C LEU A 206 -14.03 6.20 8.08
N ILE A 207 -14.12 4.96 8.57
CA ILE A 207 -13.79 4.61 9.96
C ILE A 207 -12.32 4.95 10.28
N ARG A 208 -11.37 4.63 9.39
CA ARG A 208 -9.95 5.00 9.54
C ARG A 208 -9.76 6.52 9.62
N LYS A 209 -10.44 7.30 8.79
CA LYS A 209 -10.39 8.77 8.83
C LYS A 209 -10.93 9.32 10.16
N MET A 210 -12.11 8.87 10.59
CA MET A 210 -12.67 9.26 11.89
C MET A 210 -11.76 8.88 13.06
N GLN A 211 -11.10 7.71 13.00
CA GLN A 211 -10.13 7.31 14.02
C GLN A 211 -8.87 8.20 14.03
N ALA A 212 -8.37 8.60 12.86
CA ALA A 212 -7.23 9.52 12.75
C ALA A 212 -7.60 10.95 13.19
N GLU A 213 -8.80 11.43 12.84
CA GLU A 213 -9.33 12.74 13.26
C GLU A 213 -9.54 12.80 14.78
N VAL A 214 -10.10 11.74 15.39
CA VAL A 214 -10.19 11.60 16.85
C VAL A 214 -8.80 11.50 17.48
N GLY A 215 -7.85 10.81 16.86
CA GLY A 215 -6.46 10.76 17.30
C GLY A 215 -5.81 12.15 17.37
N LYS A 216 -5.88 12.92 16.28
CA LYS A 216 -5.41 14.32 16.24
C LYS A 216 -6.08 15.19 17.30
N ALA A 217 -7.40 15.08 17.48
CA ALA A 217 -8.12 15.85 18.49
C ALA A 217 -7.69 15.50 19.94
N VAL A 218 -7.31 14.24 20.19
CA VAL A 218 -6.72 13.83 21.48
C VAL A 218 -5.30 14.36 21.63
N GLU A 219 -4.44 14.26 20.60
CA GLU A 219 -3.08 14.81 20.62
C GLU A 219 -3.07 16.35 20.84
N GLU A 220 -3.99 17.07 20.21
CA GLU A 220 -4.20 18.52 20.41
C GLU A 220 -4.67 18.83 21.84
N TRP A 221 -5.59 18.02 22.40
CA TRP A 221 -6.07 18.19 23.77
C TRP A 221 -5.00 17.86 24.82
N GLU A 222 -4.21 16.81 24.61
CA GLU A 222 -3.06 16.47 25.44
C GLU A 222 -1.97 17.55 25.35
N SER A 223 -1.68 18.08 24.15
CA SER A 223 -0.78 19.24 23.97
C SER A 223 -1.29 20.48 24.71
N GLY A 224 -2.60 20.74 24.68
CA GLY A 224 -3.26 21.79 25.45
C GLY A 224 -3.12 21.58 26.97
N MET A 225 -3.35 20.37 27.46
CA MET A 225 -3.14 19.99 28.87
C MET A 225 -1.67 20.13 29.31
N VAL A 226 -0.71 19.79 28.46
CA VAL A 226 0.72 20.00 28.72
C VAL A 226 1.02 21.51 28.81
N LYS A 227 0.50 22.33 27.89
CA LYS A 227 0.66 23.80 27.94
C LYS A 227 0.07 24.40 29.22
N VAL A 228 -1.18 24.08 29.55
CA VAL A 228 -1.85 24.56 30.78
C VAL A 228 -1.12 24.10 32.04
N THR A 229 -0.52 22.90 32.06
CA THR A 229 0.28 22.43 33.20
C THR A 229 1.69 23.04 33.25
N SER A 230 2.28 23.48 32.14
CA SER A 230 3.48 24.34 32.17
C SER A 230 3.14 25.77 32.62
N GLU A 231 2.11 26.39 32.07
CA GLU A 231 1.65 27.74 32.47
C GLU A 231 1.32 27.79 33.96
N LYS A 232 0.68 26.75 34.51
CA LYS A 232 0.43 26.62 35.94
C LYS A 232 1.71 26.49 36.77
N LYS A 233 2.76 25.81 36.28
CA LYS A 233 4.07 25.76 36.95
C LYS A 233 4.75 27.13 36.91
N ASP A 234 4.72 27.82 35.77
CA ASP A 234 5.33 29.14 35.60
C ASP A 234 4.62 30.20 36.46
N LEU A 235 3.29 30.11 36.61
CA LEU A 235 2.52 30.96 37.53
C LEU A 235 2.86 30.68 39.00
N VAL A 236 3.05 29.42 39.39
CA VAL A 236 3.51 29.08 40.75
C VAL A 236 4.95 29.55 40.97
N ALA A 237 5.85 29.38 40.00
CA ALA A 237 7.22 29.88 40.08
C ALA A 237 7.24 31.41 40.27
N LYS A 238 6.50 32.16 39.44
CA LYS A 238 6.34 33.62 39.59
C LYS A 238 5.70 34.02 40.92
N GLN A 239 4.79 33.20 41.47
CA GLN A 239 4.20 33.45 42.78
C GLN A 239 5.22 33.29 43.91
N GLU A 240 6.10 32.28 43.86
CA GLU A 240 7.19 32.14 44.83
C GLU A 240 8.31 33.19 44.62
N GLU A 241 8.63 33.55 43.38
CA GLU A 241 9.54 34.68 43.08
C GLU A 241 9.04 36.00 43.67
N LEU A 242 7.74 36.29 43.54
CA LEU A 242 7.11 37.48 44.11
C LEU A 242 7.07 37.45 45.64
N LYS A 243 6.88 36.27 46.27
CA LYS A 243 7.03 36.13 47.73
C LYS A 243 8.47 36.39 48.17
N ALA A 244 9.45 35.74 47.53
CA ALA A 244 10.86 35.93 47.86
C ALA A 244 11.32 37.39 47.63
N ALA A 245 10.77 38.07 46.62
CA ALA A 245 11.00 39.50 46.40
C ALA A 245 10.35 40.37 47.50
N LEU A 246 9.18 40.00 48.01
CA LEU A 246 8.54 40.68 49.16
C LEU A 246 9.30 40.44 50.46
N GLU A 247 9.70 39.20 50.76
CA GLU A 247 10.53 38.86 51.92
C GLU A 247 11.86 39.61 51.88
N LYS A 248 12.53 39.61 50.71
CA LYS A 248 13.74 40.42 50.51
C LYS A 248 13.48 41.92 50.67
N PHE A 249 12.37 42.45 50.17
CA PHE A 249 12.00 43.86 50.37
C PHE A 249 11.78 44.19 51.86
N HIS A 250 11.21 43.26 52.63
CA HIS A 250 11.09 43.39 54.09
C HIS A 250 12.46 43.32 54.79
N GLU A 251 13.38 42.45 54.36
CA GLU A 251 14.76 42.43 54.85
C GLU A 251 15.52 43.72 54.51
N ASP A 252 15.53 44.14 53.24
CA ASP A 252 16.23 45.34 52.77
C ASP A 252 15.67 46.60 53.46
N ARG A 253 14.35 46.65 53.72
CA ARG A 253 13.73 47.68 54.55
C ARG A 253 14.22 47.62 56.01
N ALA A 254 14.26 46.46 56.64
CA ALA A 254 14.71 46.32 58.03
C ALA A 254 16.22 46.66 58.18
N ARG A 255 17.03 46.31 57.17
CA ARG A 255 18.43 46.74 57.06
C ARG A 255 18.53 48.25 56.93
N TRP A 256 17.74 48.88 56.06
CA TRP A 256 17.73 50.34 55.90
C TRP A 256 17.26 51.07 57.17
N GLU A 257 16.22 50.58 57.85
CA GLU A 257 15.77 51.14 59.13
C GLU A 257 16.89 51.07 60.19
N LYS A 258 17.61 49.94 60.27
CA LYS A 258 18.79 49.79 61.14
C LYS A 258 19.97 50.67 60.71
N GLU A 259 20.26 50.81 59.42
CA GLU A 259 21.31 51.70 58.91
C GLU A 259 20.99 53.17 59.20
N MET A 260 19.71 53.54 59.18
CA MET A 260 19.25 54.88 59.56
C MET A 260 19.35 55.12 61.08
N GLU A 261 19.07 54.13 61.93
CA GLU A 261 19.35 54.22 63.37
C GLU A 261 20.85 54.31 63.67
N GLU A 262 21.66 53.44 63.05
CA GLU A 262 23.12 53.52 63.16
C GLU A 262 23.66 54.86 62.65
N SER A 263 23.10 55.42 61.58
CA SER A 263 23.50 56.72 61.05
C SER A 263 23.11 57.86 62.00
N ARG A 264 21.94 57.79 62.65
CA ARG A 264 21.58 58.72 63.73
C ARG A 264 22.52 58.61 64.94
N ALA A 265 22.89 57.39 65.35
CA ALA A 265 23.87 57.17 66.40
C ALA A 265 25.28 57.67 66.03
N LYS A 266 25.69 57.48 64.77
CA LYS A 266 26.94 58.05 64.21
C LYS A 266 26.89 59.58 64.21
N VAL A 267 25.78 60.20 63.82
CA VAL A 267 25.61 61.67 63.91
C VAL A 267 25.68 62.17 65.36
N GLN A 268 24.98 61.55 66.31
CA GLN A 268 25.09 61.89 67.74
C GLN A 268 26.49 61.66 68.32
N THR A 269 27.29 60.78 67.71
CA THR A 269 28.70 60.57 68.08
C THR A 269 29.56 61.67 67.48
N ILE A 270 29.36 62.01 66.20
CA ILE A 270 30.03 63.14 65.51
C ILE A 270 29.72 64.48 66.19
N GLU A 271 28.52 64.68 66.75
CA GLU A 271 28.19 65.88 67.54
C GLU A 271 29.02 65.95 68.83
N LYS A 272 29.13 64.83 69.57
CA LYS A 272 30.00 64.74 70.76
C LYS A 272 31.48 64.89 70.40
N ASP A 273 31.91 64.29 69.29
CA ASP A 273 33.28 64.39 68.78
C ASP A 273 33.59 65.81 68.32
N ARG A 274 32.63 66.54 67.74
CA ARG A 274 32.77 67.96 67.37
C ARG A 274 32.94 68.83 68.62
N ASP A 275 32.17 68.58 69.67
CA ASP A 275 32.25 69.33 70.92
C ASP A 275 33.54 68.97 71.69
N ALA A 276 34.00 67.71 71.62
CA ALA A 276 35.31 67.29 72.09
C ALA A 276 36.46 67.86 71.24
N LEU A 277 36.29 68.02 69.93
CA LEU A 277 37.23 68.71 69.02
C LEU A 277 37.27 70.21 69.28
N ALA A 278 36.17 70.84 69.73
CA ALA A 278 36.18 72.22 70.19
C ALA A 278 36.98 72.37 71.50
N ALA A 279 36.83 71.43 72.44
CA ALA A 279 37.65 71.37 73.66
C ALA A 279 39.14 71.10 73.34
N LEU A 280 39.43 70.17 72.42
CA LEU A 280 40.79 69.93 71.90
C LEU A 280 41.32 71.12 71.10
N GLY A 281 40.47 71.94 70.48
CA GLY A 281 40.84 73.20 69.84
C GLY A 281 41.34 74.22 70.86
N ALA A 282 40.64 74.37 71.98
CA ALA A 282 41.08 75.21 73.10
C ALA A 282 42.39 74.69 73.74
N ASP A 283 42.55 73.37 73.89
CA ASP A 283 43.82 72.77 74.32
C ASP A 283 44.93 72.98 73.28
N LEU A 284 44.64 72.85 71.98
CA LEU A 284 45.59 73.10 70.89
C LEU A 284 46.04 74.55 70.81
N ASP A 285 45.18 75.53 71.06
CA ASP A 285 45.60 76.93 71.19
C ASP A 285 46.47 77.18 72.44
N SER A 286 46.29 76.39 73.50
CA SER A 286 47.18 76.39 74.67
C SER A 286 48.54 75.77 74.31
N ARG A 287 48.54 74.62 73.61
CA ARG A 287 49.75 73.94 73.11
C ARG A 287 50.45 74.73 72.03
N LYS A 288 49.75 75.55 71.24
CA LYS A 288 50.33 76.42 70.22
C LYS A 288 51.14 77.53 70.87
N LYS A 289 50.62 78.17 71.92
CA LYS A 289 51.39 79.13 72.75
C LYS A 289 52.61 78.47 73.42
N ALA A 290 52.52 77.19 73.77
CA ALA A 290 53.67 76.41 74.25
C ALA A 290 54.64 76.01 73.13
N LEU A 291 54.16 75.79 71.91
CA LEU A 291 54.97 75.51 70.72
C LEU A 291 55.71 76.76 70.24
N ASP A 292 55.10 77.94 70.24
CA ASP A 292 55.78 79.22 69.95
C ASP A 292 56.97 79.45 70.92
N ALA A 293 56.83 79.00 72.18
CA ALA A 293 57.91 79.02 73.17
C ALA A 293 58.97 77.92 72.94
N LEU A 294 58.58 76.74 72.47
CA LEU A 294 59.50 75.67 72.05
C LEU A 294 60.22 75.97 70.73
N GLU A 295 59.60 76.68 69.80
CA GLU A 295 60.20 77.06 68.51
C GLU A 295 61.33 78.06 68.73
N LYS A 296 61.16 79.03 69.64
CA LYS A 296 62.27 79.87 70.17
C LYS A 296 63.42 79.05 70.78
N SER A 297 63.14 77.89 71.37
CA SER A 297 64.16 76.99 71.91
C SER A 297 64.82 76.14 70.82
N LEU A 298 64.04 75.70 69.83
CA LEU A 298 64.51 74.93 68.67
C LEU A 298 65.35 75.75 67.70
N GLU A 299 65.06 77.04 67.51
CA GLU A 299 65.92 77.94 66.71
C GLU A 299 67.34 78.04 67.34
N GLY A 300 67.42 77.97 68.68
CA GLY A 300 68.70 77.78 69.40
C GLY A 300 69.38 76.44 69.08
N LYS A 301 68.65 75.32 69.17
CA LYS A 301 69.19 73.98 68.84
C LYS A 301 69.54 73.79 67.36
N LYS A 302 68.91 74.53 66.47
CA LYS A 302 69.16 74.52 65.01
C LYS A 302 70.55 75.11 64.68
N ALA A 303 71.02 76.06 65.49
CA ALA A 303 72.41 76.52 65.45
C ALA A 303 73.40 75.41 65.88
N GLU A 304 73.07 74.63 66.91
CA GLU A 304 73.86 73.46 67.34
C GLU A 304 73.90 72.38 66.24
N ALA A 305 72.76 72.06 65.64
CA ALA A 305 72.65 71.04 64.58
C ALA A 305 73.43 71.41 63.31
N SER A 306 73.54 72.69 62.95
CA SER A 306 74.34 73.16 61.82
C SER A 306 75.86 72.92 62.02
N ALA A 307 76.32 72.82 63.27
CA ALA A 307 77.69 72.38 63.56
C ALA A 307 77.86 70.86 63.31
N ALA A 308 76.86 70.05 63.64
CA ALA A 308 76.89 68.59 63.43
C ALA A 308 76.81 68.19 61.94
N GLU A 309 76.06 68.91 61.10
CA GLU A 309 75.96 68.61 59.65
C GLU A 309 77.33 68.71 58.95
N LYS A 310 78.19 69.65 59.39
CA LYS A 310 79.56 69.81 58.88
C LYS A 310 80.43 68.59 59.19
N GLN A 311 80.18 67.91 60.31
CA GLN A 311 80.86 66.66 60.68
C GLN A 311 80.44 65.52 59.74
N LEU A 312 79.13 65.35 59.52
CA LEU A 312 78.58 64.21 58.76
C LEU A 312 79.00 64.23 57.27
N LYS A 313 79.21 65.43 56.70
CA LYS A 313 79.81 65.61 55.36
C LYS A 313 81.25 65.11 55.25
N ALA A 314 82.00 64.98 56.34
CA ALA A 314 83.33 64.36 56.32
C ALA A 314 83.25 62.82 56.26
N ASP A 315 82.23 62.21 56.87
CA ASP A 315 82.06 60.74 56.88
C ASP A 315 81.47 60.20 55.57
N SER A 316 80.55 60.93 54.93
CA SER A 316 79.98 60.54 53.62
C SER A 316 81.04 60.36 52.52
N LYS A 317 82.18 61.03 52.62
CA LYS A 317 83.31 60.90 51.70
C LYS A 317 84.01 59.53 51.78
N LYS A 318 83.95 58.85 52.93
CA LYS A 318 84.54 57.50 53.14
C LYS A 318 83.69 56.42 52.46
N PHE A 319 82.37 56.56 52.51
CA PHE A 319 81.43 55.59 51.95
C PHE A 319 81.50 55.46 50.41
N THR A 320 81.89 56.55 49.74
CA THR A 320 82.07 56.55 48.27
C THR A 320 83.27 55.70 47.84
N GLU A 321 84.31 55.60 48.66
CA GLU A 321 85.54 54.81 48.38
C GLU A 321 85.27 53.29 48.49
N GLU A 322 84.32 52.87 49.32
CA GLU A 322 83.96 51.45 49.50
C GLU A 322 83.06 50.91 48.38
N SER A 323 82.20 51.77 47.82
CA SER A 323 81.19 51.42 46.80
C SER A 323 81.78 51.09 45.41
N GLU A 324 83.08 51.31 45.19
CA GLU A 324 83.76 50.89 43.95
C GLU A 324 84.16 49.41 43.99
N ARG A 325 84.41 48.87 45.18
CA ARG A 325 84.91 47.50 45.40
C ARG A 325 83.91 46.41 44.97
N ILE A 326 82.64 46.60 45.32
CA ILE A 326 81.54 45.64 45.09
C ILE A 326 81.29 45.39 43.59
N ARG A 327 81.62 46.35 42.71
CA ARG A 327 81.44 46.18 41.26
C ARG A 327 82.39 45.14 40.63
N SER A 328 83.45 44.74 41.32
CA SER A 328 84.38 43.69 40.83
C SER A 328 83.79 42.27 40.90
N ASP A 329 82.90 41.99 41.86
CA ASP A 329 82.46 40.62 42.15
C ASP A 329 81.36 40.12 41.20
N VAL A 330 80.66 41.04 40.53
CA VAL A 330 79.50 40.76 39.68
C VAL A 330 79.86 40.00 38.40
N GLU A 331 81.07 40.15 37.87
CA GLU A 331 81.47 39.49 36.61
C GLU A 331 81.74 37.99 36.77
N GLY A 332 82.12 37.53 37.97
CA GLY A 332 82.54 36.14 38.20
C GLY A 332 81.42 35.11 38.00
N LEU A 333 80.19 35.43 38.41
CA LEU A 333 79.08 34.47 38.47
C LEU A 333 78.52 34.06 37.10
N LYS A 334 78.72 34.86 36.04
CA LYS A 334 78.16 34.55 34.70
C LYS A 334 78.65 33.21 34.13
N ARG A 335 79.91 32.84 34.38
CA ARG A 335 80.54 31.61 33.85
C ARG A 335 79.90 30.32 34.41
N SER A 336 79.25 30.38 35.57
CA SER A 336 78.66 29.18 36.22
C SER A 336 77.38 28.67 35.55
N VAL A 337 76.81 29.39 34.59
CA VAL A 337 75.54 29.02 33.93
C VAL A 337 75.78 28.10 32.73
N GLU A 338 76.86 28.35 31.96
CA GLU A 338 77.16 27.68 30.69
C GLU A 338 77.44 26.17 30.85
N GLU A 339 77.95 25.74 32.02
CA GLU A 339 78.22 24.32 32.32
C GLU A 339 76.95 23.46 32.42
N ARG A 340 75.77 24.06 32.70
CA ARG A 340 74.53 23.29 32.91
C ARG A 340 73.93 22.73 31.62
N GLU A 341 74.09 23.42 30.49
CA GLU A 341 73.49 23.00 29.21
C GLU A 341 74.08 21.70 28.66
N GLN A 342 75.36 21.40 28.96
CA GLN A 342 76.01 20.19 28.46
C GLN A 342 75.40 18.89 29.03
N ARG A 343 74.83 18.93 30.25
CA ARG A 343 74.30 17.73 30.91
C ARG A 343 73.03 17.17 30.28
N LEU A 344 72.23 18.00 29.62
CA LEU A 344 70.97 17.55 28.99
C LEU A 344 71.21 16.61 27.80
N LYS A 345 72.30 16.81 27.04
CA LYS A 345 72.62 16.02 25.83
C LYS A 345 73.01 14.56 26.09
N GLN A 346 73.23 14.16 27.34
CA GLN A 346 73.55 12.76 27.68
C GLN A 346 72.30 11.88 27.89
N ALA A 347 71.13 12.47 28.21
CA ALA A 347 69.93 11.71 28.54
C ALA A 347 69.27 11.04 27.31
N ASP A 348 69.27 11.73 26.14
CA ASP A 348 68.63 11.22 24.92
C ASP A 348 69.26 9.93 24.38
N ALA A 349 70.52 9.66 24.72
CA ALA A 349 71.24 8.46 24.27
C ALA A 349 70.72 7.16 24.91
N GLU A 350 70.20 7.21 26.14
CA GLU A 350 69.79 6.01 26.89
C GLU A 350 68.46 5.42 26.38
N LEU A 351 67.62 6.24 25.73
CA LEU A 351 66.33 5.79 25.16
C LEU A 351 66.50 4.97 23.87
N ALA A 352 67.61 5.14 23.14
CA ALA A 352 67.87 4.41 21.90
C ALA A 352 68.14 2.90 22.16
N ALA A 353 68.86 2.58 23.23
CA ALA A 353 69.28 1.21 23.54
C ALA A 353 68.09 0.25 23.75
N LYS A 354 67.02 0.71 24.41
CA LYS A 354 65.86 -0.13 24.79
C LYS A 354 65.01 -0.64 23.62
N ARG A 355 65.24 -0.18 22.39
CA ARG A 355 64.60 -0.76 21.19
C ARG A 355 65.34 -2.00 20.66
N GLN A 356 66.65 -2.11 20.89
CA GLN A 356 67.49 -3.15 20.28
C GLN A 356 67.29 -4.56 20.87
N ASP A 357 66.73 -4.67 22.07
CA ASP A 357 66.51 -5.96 22.73
C ASP A 357 65.16 -6.62 22.41
N LEU A 358 64.21 -5.89 21.80
CA LEU A 358 62.93 -6.47 21.36
C LEU A 358 63.08 -7.28 20.05
N ASP A 359 63.90 -6.82 19.11
CA ASP A 359 64.10 -7.51 17.81
C ASP A 359 64.80 -8.87 17.94
N LYS A 360 65.53 -9.12 19.03
CA LYS A 360 66.19 -10.42 19.28
C LYS A 360 65.22 -11.54 19.65
N ALA A 361 64.07 -11.22 20.24
CA ALA A 361 63.14 -12.23 20.76
C ALA A 361 62.29 -12.93 19.67
N LEU A 362 62.34 -12.47 18.42
CA LEU A 362 61.43 -12.87 17.34
C LEU A 362 62.08 -13.81 16.29
N ALA A 363 63.36 -14.20 16.49
CA ALA A 363 64.18 -14.84 15.46
C ALA A 363 64.35 -16.37 15.57
N GLU A 364 64.02 -17.01 16.70
CA GLU A 364 64.46 -18.40 16.97
C GLU A 364 63.41 -19.50 16.70
N VAL A 365 62.13 -19.17 16.52
CA VAL A 365 61.01 -20.15 16.60
C VAL A 365 60.42 -20.52 15.22
N LYS A 366 61.25 -20.76 14.19
CA LYS A 366 60.71 -21.13 12.85
C LYS A 366 61.50 -22.04 11.89
N PRO A 367 62.84 -22.21 11.93
CA PRO A 367 63.55 -22.92 10.85
C PRO A 367 64.00 -24.37 11.15
N ARG A 368 63.49 -25.05 12.20
CA ARG A 368 64.14 -26.28 12.71
C ARG A 368 63.30 -27.50 13.09
N GLN A 369 61.97 -27.49 13.01
CA GLN A 369 61.15 -28.64 13.46
C GLN A 369 60.19 -29.17 12.37
N GLU A 370 59.42 -28.29 11.72
CA GLU A 370 58.43 -28.68 10.68
C GLU A 370 59.02 -29.38 9.44
N LEU A 371 60.35 -29.31 9.22
CA LEU A 371 61.02 -29.88 8.06
C LEU A 371 61.43 -31.36 8.23
N PHE A 372 61.33 -31.94 9.44
CA PHE A 372 61.69 -33.34 9.71
C PHE A 372 60.47 -34.27 9.83
N ASP A 373 59.38 -33.82 10.45
CA ASP A 373 58.20 -34.65 10.67
C ASP A 373 57.49 -35.00 9.35
N ALA A 374 57.39 -34.04 8.43
CA ALA A 374 56.69 -34.19 7.15
C ALA A 374 57.29 -35.26 6.21
N LYS A 375 58.61 -35.50 6.26
CA LYS A 375 59.28 -36.47 5.36
C LYS A 375 59.41 -37.87 5.92
N THR A 376 59.20 -38.06 7.22
CA THR A 376 59.38 -39.36 7.88
C THR A 376 58.13 -40.24 7.78
N ALA A 377 56.94 -39.63 7.71
CA ALA A 377 55.67 -40.35 7.60
C ALA A 377 55.37 -40.91 6.20
N GLU A 378 55.71 -40.19 5.11
CA GLU A 378 55.33 -40.57 3.74
C GLU A 378 56.05 -41.85 3.25
N LEU A 379 57.29 -42.06 3.67
CA LEU A 379 58.10 -43.23 3.26
C LEU A 379 57.69 -44.53 3.97
N ALA A 380 57.02 -44.44 5.13
CA ALA A 380 56.62 -45.62 5.89
C ALA A 380 55.42 -46.37 5.28
N SER A 381 54.46 -45.67 4.67
CA SER A 381 53.23 -46.30 4.14
C SER A 381 53.45 -47.03 2.81
N ARG A 382 54.34 -46.52 1.94
CA ARG A 382 54.59 -47.09 0.60
C ARG A 382 55.32 -48.43 0.62
N ILE A 383 56.08 -48.75 1.67
CA ILE A 383 56.85 -50.01 1.77
C ILE A 383 55.97 -51.20 2.16
N ALA A 384 54.88 -50.97 2.91
CA ALA A 384 53.99 -52.04 3.38
C ALA A 384 53.04 -52.60 2.30
N ALA A 385 52.78 -51.84 1.23
CA ALA A 385 51.67 -52.13 0.29
C ALA A 385 52.03 -53.06 -0.90
N VAL A 386 53.32 -53.32 -1.15
CA VAL A 386 53.77 -54.05 -2.36
C VAL A 386 54.04 -55.53 -2.10
N GLY A 387 54.44 -55.90 -0.87
CA GLY A 387 54.81 -57.29 -0.52
C GLY A 387 53.66 -58.28 -0.34
N ALA A 388 52.41 -57.88 -0.61
CA ALA A 388 51.22 -58.71 -0.40
C ALA A 388 50.73 -59.44 -1.67
N THR A 389 50.87 -58.82 -2.84
CA THR A 389 50.27 -59.30 -4.11
C THR A 389 51.10 -60.34 -4.86
N GLU A 390 52.32 -60.63 -4.40
CA GLU A 390 53.27 -61.53 -5.09
C GLU A 390 53.16 -63.00 -4.65
N LYS A 391 52.43 -63.30 -3.56
CA LYS A 391 52.29 -64.67 -3.04
C LYS A 391 51.19 -65.49 -3.71
N ASP A 392 50.04 -64.89 -3.98
CA ASP A 392 48.85 -65.65 -4.39
C ASP A 392 49.00 -66.26 -5.80
N LEU A 393 49.73 -65.57 -6.70
CA LEU A 393 50.04 -66.03 -8.06
C LEU A 393 50.96 -67.27 -8.11
N ILE A 394 51.63 -67.63 -7.02
CA ILE A 394 52.51 -68.80 -6.97
C ILE A 394 51.73 -70.08 -6.65
N GLN A 395 50.53 -69.97 -6.07
CA GLN A 395 49.76 -71.13 -5.60
C GLN A 395 48.89 -71.77 -6.69
N GLU A 396 48.41 -70.98 -7.66
CA GLU A 396 47.48 -71.44 -8.71
C GLU A 396 48.16 -72.33 -9.78
N THR A 397 49.47 -72.18 -9.99
CA THR A 397 50.24 -73.00 -10.95
C THR A 397 50.44 -74.45 -10.48
N ALA A 398 50.32 -74.74 -9.19
CA ALA A 398 50.55 -76.07 -8.63
C ALA A 398 49.39 -77.06 -8.85
N GLU A 399 48.16 -76.59 -9.06
CA GLU A 399 47.00 -77.48 -9.19
C GLU A 399 46.81 -78.07 -10.61
N LEU A 400 47.36 -77.41 -11.64
CA LEU A 400 47.26 -77.85 -13.03
C LEU A 400 48.12 -79.09 -13.34
N GLU A 401 49.30 -79.21 -12.70
CA GLU A 401 50.20 -80.36 -12.83
C GLU A 401 49.51 -81.68 -12.40
N LYS A 402 48.70 -81.61 -11.34
CA LYS A 402 48.10 -82.77 -10.66
C LYS A 402 47.05 -83.50 -11.49
N ARG A 403 46.36 -82.81 -12.40
CA ARG A 403 45.34 -83.41 -13.30
C ARG A 403 45.93 -84.22 -14.46
N ARG A 404 47.25 -84.15 -14.69
CA ARG A 404 47.88 -84.78 -15.86
C ARG A 404 48.20 -86.27 -15.68
N SER A 405 48.29 -86.75 -14.45
CA SER A 405 48.74 -88.11 -14.10
C SER A 405 47.62 -89.15 -13.94
N GLU A 406 46.34 -88.76 -13.99
CA GLU A 406 45.21 -89.67 -13.83
C GLU A 406 44.76 -90.32 -15.16
N VAL A 407 45.12 -89.73 -16.31
CA VAL A 407 44.69 -90.20 -17.65
C VAL A 407 45.45 -91.46 -18.10
N GLU A 408 46.69 -91.63 -17.66
CA GLU A 408 47.62 -92.63 -18.21
C GLU A 408 47.35 -94.08 -17.75
N LYS A 409 46.68 -94.27 -16.60
CA LYS A 409 46.44 -95.60 -16.02
C LYS A 409 45.33 -96.43 -16.67
N ASN A 410 44.55 -95.86 -17.60
CA ASN A 410 43.33 -96.51 -18.08
C ASN A 410 43.54 -97.42 -19.31
N ALA A 411 44.77 -97.50 -19.85
CA ALA A 411 45.07 -98.21 -21.10
C ALA A 411 45.41 -99.70 -20.93
N GLU A 412 46.06 -100.10 -19.83
CA GLU A 412 46.56 -101.47 -19.64
C GLU A 412 45.45 -102.53 -19.50
N THR A 413 44.24 -102.11 -19.11
CA THR A 413 43.11 -103.00 -18.80
C THR A 413 42.62 -103.79 -20.01
N GLN A 414 42.68 -103.21 -21.21
CA GLN A 414 42.09 -103.79 -22.43
C GLN A 414 42.91 -104.96 -23.01
N GLN A 415 44.15 -105.17 -22.59
CA GLN A 415 45.04 -106.15 -23.22
C GLN A 415 44.78 -107.61 -22.78
N LYS A 416 43.95 -107.83 -21.74
CA LYS A 416 43.69 -109.17 -21.17
C LYS A 416 42.53 -109.94 -21.82
N GLU A 417 41.61 -109.27 -22.50
CA GLU A 417 40.38 -109.92 -22.99
C GLU A 417 40.60 -110.78 -24.24
N LEU A 418 41.57 -110.43 -25.09
CA LEU A 418 41.89 -111.13 -26.34
C LEU A 418 42.28 -112.61 -26.13
N ALA A 419 42.87 -112.96 -24.98
CA ALA A 419 43.28 -114.34 -24.69
C ALA A 419 42.09 -115.31 -24.50
N SER A 420 40.91 -114.79 -24.16
CA SER A 420 39.71 -115.60 -23.90
C SER A 420 39.13 -116.25 -25.17
N LEU A 421 39.26 -115.57 -26.31
CA LEU A 421 38.58 -115.96 -27.55
C LEU A 421 39.18 -117.21 -28.23
N LEU A 422 40.49 -117.43 -28.10
CA LEU A 422 41.20 -118.52 -28.78
C LEU A 422 40.81 -119.92 -28.26
N ALA A 423 40.40 -120.05 -26.99
CA ALA A 423 40.02 -121.34 -26.41
C ALA A 423 38.65 -121.86 -26.89
N LYS A 424 37.82 -121.00 -27.49
CA LYS A 424 36.44 -121.33 -27.87
C LYS A 424 36.36 -122.08 -29.21
N ILE A 425 37.18 -121.64 -30.16
CA ILE A 425 37.23 -122.10 -31.57
C ILE A 425 37.48 -123.62 -31.67
N GLY A 426 38.27 -124.20 -30.76
CA GLY A 426 38.64 -125.61 -30.82
C GLY A 426 37.47 -126.60 -30.67
N LYS A 427 36.44 -126.26 -29.89
CA LYS A 427 35.29 -127.16 -29.65
C LYS A 427 34.25 -127.12 -30.77
N GLU A 428 34.20 -126.03 -31.52
CA GLU A 428 33.19 -125.82 -32.57
C GLU A 428 33.46 -126.72 -33.80
N ASN A 429 34.69 -127.22 -33.94
CA ASN A 429 35.17 -127.94 -35.12
C ASN A 429 34.73 -129.43 -35.18
N GLU A 430 34.60 -130.12 -34.04
CA GLU A 430 34.15 -131.52 -34.02
C GLU A 430 32.65 -131.66 -34.30
N GLU A 431 31.83 -130.70 -33.86
CA GLU A 431 30.40 -130.67 -34.19
C GLU A 431 30.13 -130.50 -35.70
N LEU A 432 31.05 -129.87 -36.46
CA LEU A 432 30.88 -129.68 -37.90
C LEU A 432 30.85 -131.01 -38.65
N MET A 433 31.73 -131.97 -38.31
CA MET A 433 31.80 -133.29 -38.93
C MET A 433 30.46 -134.05 -38.82
N GLY A 434 29.83 -134.05 -37.64
CA GLY A 434 28.51 -134.67 -37.44
C GLY A 434 27.38 -133.95 -38.19
N LYS A 435 27.49 -132.63 -38.37
CA LYS A 435 26.53 -131.83 -39.14
C LYS A 435 26.65 -132.10 -40.65
N THR A 436 27.81 -132.53 -41.16
CA THR A 436 28.00 -132.88 -42.58
C THR A 436 27.18 -134.09 -43.03
N ALA A 437 27.14 -135.18 -42.25
CA ALA A 437 26.27 -136.32 -42.60
C ALA A 437 24.76 -135.99 -42.55
N ALA A 438 24.39 -134.99 -41.76
CA ALA A 438 23.04 -134.40 -41.73
C ALA A 438 22.82 -133.35 -42.84
N LEU A 439 23.85 -132.96 -43.61
CA LEU A 439 23.72 -132.07 -44.76
C LEU A 439 23.35 -132.83 -46.04
N ASP A 440 23.88 -134.02 -46.30
CA ASP A 440 23.57 -134.79 -47.53
C ASP A 440 22.07 -135.17 -47.62
N THR A 441 21.49 -135.62 -46.49
CA THR A 441 20.05 -135.90 -46.39
C THR A 441 19.19 -134.63 -46.40
N ARG A 442 19.75 -133.51 -45.96
CA ARG A 442 19.16 -132.19 -46.21
C ARG A 442 19.29 -131.77 -47.66
N GLU A 443 20.35 -132.12 -48.39
CA GLU A 443 20.59 -131.67 -49.77
C GLU A 443 19.48 -132.13 -50.73
N LEU A 444 19.00 -133.36 -50.55
CA LEU A 444 17.85 -133.89 -51.30
C LEU A 444 16.52 -133.21 -50.95
N THR A 445 16.32 -132.81 -49.69
CA THR A 445 15.16 -131.97 -49.30
C THR A 445 15.35 -130.49 -49.63
N ILE A 446 16.59 -130.03 -49.80
CA ILE A 446 16.95 -128.69 -50.27
C ILE A 446 16.62 -128.60 -51.75
N LYS A 447 16.93 -129.58 -52.60
CA LYS A 447 16.57 -129.54 -54.04
C LYS A 447 15.07 -129.49 -54.33
N ASP A 448 14.24 -130.20 -53.55
CA ASP A 448 12.78 -130.00 -53.62
C ASP A 448 12.38 -128.60 -53.10
N ARG A 449 12.99 -128.15 -52.01
CA ARG A 449 12.79 -126.79 -51.48
C ARG A 449 13.30 -125.70 -52.41
N GLU A 450 14.31 -125.91 -53.24
CA GLU A 450 14.88 -124.94 -54.21
C GLU A 450 13.86 -124.63 -55.30
N SER A 451 13.10 -125.63 -55.75
CA SER A 451 12.00 -125.43 -56.72
C SER A 451 10.92 -124.50 -56.15
N LYS A 452 10.60 -124.66 -54.86
CA LYS A 452 9.64 -123.83 -54.11
C LYS A 452 10.28 -122.50 -53.67
N ALA A 453 11.58 -122.49 -53.44
CA ALA A 453 12.37 -121.33 -53.07
C ALA A 453 12.37 -120.34 -54.23
N LYS A 454 12.64 -120.75 -55.47
CA LYS A 454 12.55 -119.87 -56.65
C LYS A 454 11.20 -119.17 -56.79
N SER A 455 10.11 -119.91 -56.63
CA SER A 455 8.76 -119.31 -56.62
C SER A 455 8.54 -118.35 -55.44
N SER A 456 9.23 -118.55 -54.32
CA SER A 456 9.27 -117.59 -53.21
C SER A 456 10.28 -116.46 -53.39
N GLU A 457 11.36 -116.65 -54.15
CA GLU A 457 12.40 -115.65 -54.46
C GLU A 457 11.84 -114.60 -55.41
N GLU A 458 11.14 -114.98 -56.48
CA GLU A 458 10.38 -114.05 -57.34
C GLU A 458 9.36 -113.22 -56.52
N ARG A 459 8.78 -113.85 -55.49
CA ARG A 459 7.80 -113.22 -54.60
C ARG A 459 8.46 -112.31 -53.56
N VAL A 460 9.61 -112.70 -53.02
CA VAL A 460 10.46 -111.89 -52.12
C VAL A 460 11.08 -110.74 -52.88
N GLU A 461 11.49 -110.91 -54.14
CA GLU A 461 12.02 -109.84 -54.98
C GLU A 461 10.94 -108.80 -55.30
N SER A 462 9.70 -109.22 -55.58
CA SER A 462 8.60 -108.25 -55.71
C SER A 462 8.32 -107.50 -54.40
N LEU A 463 8.36 -108.18 -53.24
CA LEU A 463 8.26 -107.53 -51.93
C LEU A 463 9.45 -106.61 -51.61
N LEU A 464 10.67 -106.96 -51.99
CA LEU A 464 11.88 -106.13 -51.82
C LEU A 464 11.84 -104.89 -52.71
N ARG A 465 11.35 -105.02 -53.95
CA ARG A 465 11.12 -103.87 -54.85
C ARG A 465 10.03 -102.93 -54.29
N ASP A 466 8.99 -103.46 -53.64
CA ASP A 466 7.99 -102.64 -52.95
C ASP A 466 8.47 -102.08 -51.60
N LEU A 467 9.45 -102.73 -50.96
CA LEU A 467 10.09 -102.24 -49.74
C LEU A 467 11.10 -101.11 -50.06
N ASP A 468 11.86 -101.24 -51.15
CA ASP A 468 12.72 -100.19 -51.72
C ASP A 468 11.91 -98.94 -52.12
N LYS A 469 10.74 -99.10 -52.74
CA LYS A 469 9.80 -97.97 -52.98
C LYS A 469 9.37 -97.32 -51.65
N LYS A 470 8.94 -98.11 -50.67
CA LYS A 470 8.53 -97.61 -49.35
C LYS A 470 9.66 -96.92 -48.61
N GLN A 471 10.90 -97.39 -48.76
CA GLN A 471 12.07 -96.75 -48.19
C GLN A 471 12.33 -95.40 -48.86
N LYS A 472 12.31 -95.33 -50.21
CA LYS A 472 12.41 -94.07 -50.95
C LYS A 472 11.26 -93.08 -50.68
N ASP A 473 10.08 -93.58 -50.36
CA ASP A 473 8.94 -92.76 -49.93
C ASP A 473 8.99 -92.37 -48.44
N LEU A 474 9.77 -93.07 -47.62
CA LEU A 474 10.16 -92.64 -46.27
C LEU A 474 11.27 -91.60 -46.31
N GLU A 475 12.34 -91.82 -47.08
CA GLU A 475 13.45 -90.87 -47.28
C GLU A 475 12.93 -89.50 -47.78
N LYS A 476 11.97 -89.48 -48.72
CA LYS A 476 11.26 -88.25 -49.14
C LYS A 476 10.44 -87.59 -48.03
N ARG A 477 9.86 -88.36 -47.12
CA ARG A 477 9.09 -87.84 -45.98
C ARG A 477 10.00 -87.30 -44.89
N GLU A 478 11.14 -87.95 -44.65
CA GLU A 478 12.17 -87.50 -43.73
C GLU A 478 12.76 -86.17 -44.22
N LEU A 479 13.13 -86.07 -45.50
CA LEU A 479 13.53 -84.79 -46.12
C LEU A 479 12.45 -83.71 -46.01
N ALA A 480 11.18 -84.04 -46.30
CA ALA A 480 10.08 -83.07 -46.18
C ALA A 480 9.79 -82.65 -44.71
N LEU A 481 10.09 -83.51 -43.74
CA LEU A 481 10.01 -83.18 -42.31
C LEU A 481 11.23 -82.36 -41.85
N GLU A 482 12.41 -82.60 -42.42
CA GLU A 482 13.64 -81.83 -42.15
C GLU A 482 13.56 -80.42 -42.73
N ASP A 483 13.11 -80.27 -43.98
CA ASP A 483 12.73 -78.98 -44.60
C ASP A 483 11.65 -78.26 -43.77
N GLY A 484 10.63 -79.01 -43.30
CA GLY A 484 9.57 -78.49 -42.44
C GLY A 484 10.08 -78.00 -41.09
N ALA A 485 11.02 -78.72 -40.46
CA ALA A 485 11.65 -78.35 -39.20
C ALA A 485 12.56 -77.12 -39.39
N ALA A 486 13.34 -77.06 -40.46
CA ALA A 486 14.16 -75.90 -40.80
C ALA A 486 13.31 -74.64 -41.06
N ALA A 487 12.17 -74.79 -41.75
CA ALA A 487 11.20 -73.72 -41.94
C ALA A 487 10.60 -73.25 -40.60
N GLN A 488 10.21 -74.16 -39.72
CA GLN A 488 9.71 -73.83 -38.38
C GLN A 488 10.79 -73.12 -37.54
N GLN A 489 12.02 -73.62 -37.51
CA GLN A 489 13.14 -73.00 -36.79
C GLN A 489 13.39 -71.57 -37.28
N LYS A 490 13.30 -71.32 -38.58
CA LYS A 490 13.40 -69.97 -39.17
C LYS A 490 12.24 -69.06 -38.76
N THR A 491 11.01 -69.58 -38.66
CA THR A 491 9.89 -68.79 -38.10
C THR A 491 10.06 -68.49 -36.61
N VAL A 492 10.60 -69.41 -35.81
CA VAL A 492 10.90 -69.20 -34.39
C VAL A 492 11.98 -68.12 -34.20
N GLN A 493 13.04 -68.12 -35.02
CA GLN A 493 14.03 -67.02 -35.03
C GLN A 493 13.36 -65.68 -35.39
N THR A 494 12.51 -65.66 -36.43
CA THR A 494 11.79 -64.44 -36.85
C THR A 494 10.83 -63.92 -35.76
N ILE A 495 10.30 -64.79 -34.91
CA ILE A 495 9.47 -64.42 -33.75
C ILE A 495 10.35 -63.84 -32.64
N ALA A 496 11.43 -64.52 -32.25
CA ALA A 496 12.36 -64.04 -31.23
C ALA A 496 12.99 -62.67 -31.57
N GLU A 497 13.32 -62.43 -32.84
CA GLU A 497 13.77 -61.13 -33.34
C GLU A 497 12.71 -60.03 -33.17
N ARG A 498 11.43 -60.37 -33.40
CA ARG A 498 10.31 -59.44 -33.21
C ARG A 498 10.03 -59.17 -31.74
N GLU A 499 10.14 -60.17 -30.87
CA GLU A 499 9.99 -60.03 -29.42
C GLU A 499 11.10 -59.14 -28.83
N ALA A 500 12.36 -59.34 -29.25
CA ALA A 500 13.48 -58.46 -28.89
C ALA A 500 13.25 -57.01 -29.37
N ALA A 501 12.76 -56.84 -30.61
CA ALA A 501 12.43 -55.52 -31.16
C ALA A 501 11.19 -54.87 -30.52
N LEU A 502 10.31 -55.63 -29.87
CA LEU A 502 9.21 -55.12 -29.06
C LEU A 502 9.71 -54.71 -27.66
N ALA A 503 10.55 -55.51 -27.02
CA ALA A 503 11.13 -55.19 -25.72
C ALA A 503 11.97 -53.90 -25.73
N GLU A 504 12.77 -53.65 -26.77
CA GLU A 504 13.48 -52.37 -26.94
C GLU A 504 12.52 -51.19 -27.20
N LYS A 505 11.40 -51.40 -27.91
CA LYS A 505 10.36 -50.36 -28.08
C LYS A 505 9.66 -50.05 -26.77
N GLU A 506 9.34 -51.06 -25.97
CA GLU A 506 8.69 -50.91 -24.66
C GLU A 506 9.61 -50.17 -23.67
N LYS A 507 10.89 -50.56 -23.60
CA LYS A 507 11.94 -49.84 -22.87
C LYS A 507 12.12 -48.39 -23.35
N GLY A 508 12.05 -48.15 -24.66
CA GLY A 508 12.07 -46.82 -25.26
C GLY A 508 10.80 -45.99 -24.95
N LEU A 509 9.65 -46.62 -24.79
CA LEU A 509 8.41 -45.97 -24.35
C LEU A 509 8.48 -45.63 -22.86
N LEU A 510 8.92 -46.56 -21.99
CA LEU A 510 9.13 -46.30 -20.55
C LEU A 510 10.12 -45.15 -20.30
N SER A 511 11.18 -45.05 -21.11
CA SER A 511 12.11 -43.91 -21.06
C SER A 511 11.44 -42.58 -21.42
N LYS A 512 10.56 -42.56 -22.43
CA LYS A 512 9.79 -41.37 -22.80
C LYS A 512 8.70 -41.02 -21.78
N GLU A 513 8.04 -42.02 -21.20
CA GLU A 513 7.08 -41.87 -20.11
C GLU A 513 7.75 -41.14 -18.94
N ALA A 514 8.93 -41.62 -18.50
CA ALA A 514 9.72 -40.98 -17.46
C ALA A 514 10.10 -39.52 -17.81
N GLN A 515 10.55 -39.25 -19.04
CA GLN A 515 10.85 -37.89 -19.51
C GLN A 515 9.61 -36.97 -19.51
N ILE A 516 8.42 -37.51 -19.84
CA ILE A 516 7.15 -36.77 -19.81
C ILE A 516 6.73 -36.47 -18.36
N GLN A 517 6.90 -37.41 -17.43
CA GLN A 517 6.64 -37.17 -16.01
C GLN A 517 7.61 -36.13 -15.42
N GLU A 518 8.89 -36.18 -15.77
CA GLU A 518 9.88 -35.18 -15.37
C GLU A 518 9.56 -33.78 -15.95
N ALA A 519 9.15 -33.72 -17.22
CA ALA A 519 8.72 -32.46 -17.86
C ALA A 519 7.46 -31.90 -17.21
N ARG A 520 6.49 -32.74 -16.83
CA ARG A 520 5.28 -32.33 -16.07
C ARG A 520 5.65 -31.79 -14.69
N ALA A 521 6.53 -32.46 -13.95
CA ALA A 521 6.99 -31.99 -12.65
C ALA A 521 7.68 -30.62 -12.73
N LYS A 522 8.52 -30.40 -13.75
CA LYS A 522 9.16 -29.09 -14.01
C LYS A 522 8.15 -28.01 -14.41
N ALA A 523 7.17 -28.33 -15.25
CA ALA A 523 6.15 -27.37 -15.66
C ALA A 523 5.23 -26.93 -14.50
N GLU A 524 4.86 -27.86 -13.60
CA GLU A 524 4.03 -27.55 -12.45
C GLU A 524 4.84 -26.76 -11.38
N ALA A 525 6.13 -27.06 -11.19
CA ALA A 525 7.01 -26.24 -10.35
C ALA A 525 7.13 -24.79 -10.86
N GLN A 526 7.31 -24.59 -12.19
CA GLN A 526 7.33 -23.25 -12.80
C GLN A 526 6.00 -22.50 -12.65
N LYS A 527 4.88 -23.22 -12.66
CA LYS A 527 3.54 -22.65 -12.42
C LYS A 527 3.37 -22.19 -10.97
N ASP A 528 3.91 -22.92 -9.99
CA ASP A 528 3.92 -22.52 -8.59
C ASP A 528 4.86 -21.32 -8.34
N GLU A 529 6.04 -21.28 -8.97
CA GLU A 529 6.92 -20.11 -8.97
C GLU A 529 6.21 -18.86 -9.53
N VAL A 530 5.51 -19.00 -10.66
CA VAL A 530 4.70 -17.91 -11.25
C VAL A 530 3.53 -17.51 -10.34
N ALA A 531 2.94 -18.44 -9.58
CA ALA A 531 1.88 -18.15 -8.63
C ALA A 531 2.38 -17.34 -7.41
N GLU A 532 3.56 -17.66 -6.86
CA GLU A 532 4.18 -16.85 -5.80
C GLU A 532 4.68 -15.49 -6.33
N ALA A 533 5.33 -15.45 -7.49
CA ALA A 533 5.75 -14.19 -8.12
C ALA A 533 4.55 -13.25 -8.36
N LYS A 534 3.37 -13.80 -8.71
CA LYS A 534 2.13 -13.03 -8.82
C LYS A 534 1.63 -12.51 -7.46
N LYS A 535 1.70 -13.31 -6.39
CA LYS A 535 1.35 -12.86 -5.02
C LYS A 535 2.28 -11.74 -4.56
N GLU A 536 3.57 -11.85 -4.84
CA GLU A 536 4.57 -10.84 -4.49
C GLU A 536 4.40 -9.54 -5.29
N LEU A 537 4.05 -9.63 -6.58
CA LEU A 537 3.68 -8.46 -7.39
C LEU A 537 2.44 -7.73 -6.83
N GLU A 538 1.40 -8.44 -6.41
CA GLU A 538 0.22 -7.81 -5.78
C GLU A 538 0.54 -7.19 -4.41
N ARG A 539 1.42 -7.81 -3.60
CA ARG A 539 1.96 -7.17 -2.38
C ARG A 539 2.68 -5.87 -2.74
N SER A 540 3.61 -5.91 -3.69
CA SER A 540 4.37 -4.74 -4.15
C SER A 540 3.48 -3.62 -4.67
N LYS A 541 2.41 -3.93 -5.43
CA LYS A 541 1.39 -2.95 -5.82
C LYS A 541 0.69 -2.33 -4.61
N SER A 542 0.27 -3.16 -3.64
CA SER A 542 -0.44 -2.65 -2.44
C SER A 542 0.44 -1.72 -1.59
N ASP A 543 1.75 -1.97 -1.53
CA ASP A 543 2.71 -1.08 -0.86
C ASP A 543 3.08 0.14 -1.70
N ALA A 544 3.04 0.06 -3.03
CA ALA A 544 3.14 1.23 -3.91
C ALA A 544 1.95 2.19 -3.72
N ILE A 545 0.71 1.67 -3.72
CA ILE A 545 -0.52 2.44 -3.47
C ILE A 545 -0.49 3.08 -2.07
N ARG A 546 0.02 2.37 -1.05
CA ARG A 546 0.25 2.94 0.29
C ARG A 546 1.24 4.11 0.23
N ARG A 547 2.37 3.96 -0.45
CA ARG A 547 3.37 5.03 -0.61
C ARG A 547 2.81 6.24 -1.36
N GLU A 548 2.02 6.04 -2.42
CA GLU A 548 1.30 7.13 -3.10
C GLU A 548 0.34 7.85 -2.15
N SER A 549 -0.41 7.13 -1.31
CA SER A 549 -1.31 7.77 -0.34
C SER A 549 -0.56 8.58 0.73
N VAL A 550 0.59 8.09 1.23
CA VAL A 550 1.44 8.81 2.17
C VAL A 550 2.05 10.05 1.52
N LEU A 551 2.61 9.94 0.31
CA LEU A 551 3.16 11.09 -0.43
C LEU A 551 2.08 12.14 -0.76
N ALA A 552 0.84 11.72 -1.03
CA ALA A 552 -0.27 12.64 -1.25
C ALA A 552 -0.71 13.39 0.02
N ASP A 553 -0.65 12.74 1.18
CA ASP A 553 -0.93 13.39 2.48
C ASP A 553 0.25 14.24 2.97
N GLU A 554 1.50 13.86 2.68
CA GLU A 554 2.69 14.70 2.88
C GLU A 554 2.64 15.96 2.00
N ALA A 555 2.25 15.84 0.73
CA ALA A 555 2.07 16.99 -0.16
C ALA A 555 0.97 17.95 0.34
N ARG A 556 -0.14 17.43 0.89
CA ARG A 556 -1.15 18.27 1.56
C ARG A 556 -0.57 18.99 2.78
N ALA A 557 0.16 18.27 3.64
CA ALA A 557 0.76 18.84 4.84
C ALA A 557 1.88 19.86 4.54
N LEU A 558 2.51 19.79 3.36
CA LEU A 558 3.42 20.83 2.85
C LEU A 558 2.64 22.05 2.36
N ASN A 559 1.62 21.89 1.50
CA ASN A 559 0.78 23.01 1.06
C ASN A 559 0.13 23.74 2.26
N GLU A 560 -0.39 23.00 3.24
CA GLU A 560 -0.94 23.55 4.49
C GLU A 560 0.09 24.29 5.37
N ARG A 561 1.39 24.09 5.13
CA ARG A 561 2.48 24.85 5.78
C ARG A 561 2.88 26.05 4.95
N GLU A 562 2.92 25.94 3.62
CA GLU A 562 3.19 27.06 2.73
C GLU A 562 2.11 28.14 2.87
N GLU A 563 0.82 27.75 2.90
CA GLU A 563 -0.30 28.66 3.14
C GLU A 563 -0.19 29.38 4.51
N LYS A 564 0.13 28.64 5.58
CA LYS A 564 0.33 29.23 6.91
C LYS A 564 1.56 30.15 6.98
N LEU A 565 2.62 29.85 6.25
CA LEU A 565 3.80 30.72 6.14
C LEU A 565 3.50 31.99 5.34
N GLU A 566 2.63 31.93 4.33
CA GLU A 566 2.14 33.11 3.60
C GLU A 566 1.21 33.97 4.48
N GLU A 567 0.32 33.36 5.27
CA GLU A 567 -0.47 34.06 6.30
C GLU A 567 0.43 34.75 7.36
N GLU A 568 1.44 34.05 7.89
CA GLU A 568 2.39 34.60 8.85
C GLU A 568 3.24 35.73 8.24
N ALA A 569 3.64 35.63 6.97
CA ALA A 569 4.38 36.67 6.25
C ALA A 569 3.53 37.94 6.04
N GLU A 570 2.27 37.80 5.62
CA GLU A 570 1.33 38.92 5.51
C GLU A 570 0.98 39.53 6.88
N ALA A 571 0.88 38.71 7.94
CA ALA A 571 0.70 39.19 9.31
C ALA A 571 1.93 39.97 9.82
N LEU A 572 3.14 39.51 9.51
CA LEU A 572 4.40 40.21 9.80
C LEU A 572 4.48 41.55 9.05
N LYS A 573 4.13 41.57 7.77
CA LYS A 573 4.08 42.78 6.94
C LYS A 573 3.09 43.81 7.47
N ARG A 574 1.87 43.40 7.83
CA ARG A 574 0.88 44.28 8.50
C ARG A 574 1.37 44.81 9.84
N ARG A 575 2.10 43.99 10.61
CA ARG A 575 2.80 44.45 11.84
C ARG A 575 3.88 45.49 11.53
N GLN A 576 4.67 45.29 10.47
CA GLN A 576 5.72 46.24 10.07
C GLN A 576 5.14 47.57 9.58
N GLU A 577 4.04 47.54 8.83
CA GLU A 577 3.28 48.72 8.41
C GLU A 577 2.67 49.45 9.62
N GLY A 578 2.07 48.72 10.56
CA GLY A 578 1.56 49.28 11.82
C GLY A 578 2.65 49.88 12.72
N LEU A 579 3.85 49.29 12.74
CA LEU A 579 5.00 49.84 13.45
C LEU A 579 5.50 51.15 12.80
N LYS A 580 5.57 51.23 11.47
CA LYS A 580 5.90 52.48 10.76
C LYS A 580 4.90 53.59 11.06
N ALA A 581 3.60 53.28 11.01
CA ALA A 581 2.55 54.25 11.35
C ALA A 581 2.64 54.71 12.83
N ALA A 582 3.08 53.83 13.74
CA ALA A 582 3.34 54.19 15.13
C ALA A 582 4.62 55.03 15.30
N GLU A 583 5.65 54.80 14.49
CA GLU A 583 6.91 55.56 14.45
C GLU A 583 6.67 56.99 13.91
N GLU A 584 5.95 57.13 12.79
CA GLU A 584 5.45 58.42 12.27
C GLU A 584 4.54 59.14 13.28
N GLY A 585 3.69 58.37 13.99
CA GLY A 585 2.86 58.84 15.10
C GLY A 585 3.65 59.30 16.32
N LEU A 586 4.85 58.77 16.56
CA LEU A 586 5.75 59.21 17.62
C LEU A 586 6.56 60.44 17.21
N ASP A 587 7.12 60.46 16.00
CA ASP A 587 7.87 61.61 15.46
C ASP A 587 6.99 62.86 15.35
N SER A 588 5.74 62.74 14.87
CA SER A 588 4.76 63.84 14.90
C SER A 588 4.44 64.32 16.32
N ARG A 589 4.35 63.42 17.30
CA ARG A 589 4.18 63.80 18.73
C ARG A 589 5.43 64.46 19.32
N VAL A 590 6.63 64.04 18.93
CA VAL A 590 7.90 64.69 19.32
C VAL A 590 7.98 66.09 18.73
N LYS A 591 7.59 66.29 17.46
CA LYS A 591 7.49 67.61 16.83
C LYS A 591 6.51 68.53 17.58
N ALA A 592 5.30 68.05 17.86
CA ALA A 592 4.31 68.80 18.64
C ALA A 592 4.75 69.11 20.08
N LEU A 593 5.53 68.21 20.72
CA LEU A 593 6.14 68.48 22.03
C LEU A 593 7.24 69.54 21.96
N ASN A 594 8.12 69.49 20.96
CA ASN A 594 9.15 70.51 20.73
C ASN A 594 8.55 71.90 20.42
N GLU A 595 7.45 71.95 19.67
CA GLU A 595 6.69 73.17 19.41
C GLU A 595 6.03 73.71 20.68
N ARG A 596 5.43 72.82 21.50
CA ARG A 596 4.88 73.19 22.81
C ARG A 596 5.95 73.66 23.79
N GLU A 597 7.14 73.06 23.78
CA GLU A 597 8.26 73.50 24.60
C GLU A 597 8.70 74.92 24.19
N LYS A 598 8.87 75.20 22.89
CA LYS A 598 9.16 76.55 22.39
C LYS A 598 8.09 77.55 22.80
N ALA A 599 6.81 77.21 22.69
CA ALA A 599 5.71 78.06 23.12
C ALA A 599 5.76 78.34 24.64
N LEU A 600 6.04 77.34 25.46
CA LEU A 600 6.21 77.51 26.92
C LEU A 600 7.47 78.30 27.28
N GLN A 601 8.57 78.16 26.52
CA GLN A 601 9.76 78.99 26.68
C GLN A 601 9.45 80.46 26.34
N GLU A 602 8.75 80.73 25.24
CA GLU A 602 8.26 82.07 24.88
C GLU A 602 7.30 82.65 25.93
N GLU A 603 6.34 81.87 26.45
CA GLU A 603 5.45 82.31 27.52
C GLU A 603 6.23 82.61 28.80
N SER A 604 7.22 81.78 29.16
CA SER A 604 8.09 82.04 30.31
C SER A 604 8.92 83.32 30.15
N PHE A 605 9.36 83.63 28.93
CA PHE A 605 10.09 84.86 28.61
C PHE A 605 9.16 86.09 28.70
N LYS A 606 7.95 86.00 28.11
CA LYS A 606 6.92 87.05 28.20
C LYS A 606 6.45 87.26 29.64
N ALA A 607 6.38 86.21 30.46
CA ALA A 607 6.06 86.30 31.88
C ALA A 607 7.19 86.96 32.69
N ARG A 608 8.45 86.60 32.44
CA ARG A 608 9.61 87.27 33.06
C ARG A 608 9.65 88.76 32.71
N ALA A 609 9.50 89.11 31.43
CA ALA A 609 9.47 90.51 31.00
C ALA A 609 8.36 91.32 31.69
N LYS A 610 7.16 90.75 31.87
CA LYS A 610 6.07 91.40 32.63
C LYS A 610 6.35 91.54 34.12
N VAL A 611 7.05 90.58 34.73
CA VAL A 611 7.49 90.69 36.13
C VAL A 611 8.57 91.77 36.27
N GLU A 612 9.45 91.91 35.27
CA GLU A 612 10.48 92.94 35.23
C GLU A 612 9.86 94.34 35.03
N GLU A 613 8.87 94.48 34.13
CA GLU A 613 8.07 95.69 33.92
C GLU A 613 7.29 96.12 35.20
N GLU A 614 6.62 95.18 35.88
CA GLU A 614 5.97 95.47 37.16
C GLU A 614 6.98 95.75 38.29
N MET A 615 8.18 95.19 38.26
CA MET A 615 9.25 95.53 39.21
C MET A 615 9.81 96.94 38.99
N GLU A 616 10.06 97.36 37.75
CA GLU A 616 10.44 98.74 37.41
C GLU A 616 9.34 99.72 37.82
N ARG A 617 8.07 99.37 37.54
CA ARG A 617 6.90 100.13 37.96
C ARG A 617 6.81 100.26 39.48
N LEU A 618 6.96 99.16 40.23
CA LEU A 618 6.96 99.18 41.69
C LEU A 618 8.14 100.00 42.26
N GLU A 619 9.29 100.02 41.59
CA GLU A 619 10.40 100.91 41.97
C GLU A 619 10.08 102.39 41.67
N ALA A 620 9.39 102.69 40.58
CA ALA A 620 8.90 104.04 40.27
C ALA A 620 7.81 104.50 41.26
N GLU A 621 6.85 103.63 41.61
CA GLU A 621 5.85 103.89 42.65
C GLU A 621 6.52 104.08 44.02
N ARG A 622 7.55 103.28 44.36
CA ARG A 622 8.38 103.45 45.58
C ARG A 622 9.12 104.79 45.59
N LYS A 623 9.69 105.23 44.47
CA LYS A 623 10.34 106.56 44.33
C LYS A 623 9.33 107.70 44.51
N HIS A 624 8.13 107.57 43.94
CA HIS A 624 7.05 108.54 44.12
C HIS A 624 6.50 108.57 45.56
N VAL A 625 6.40 107.41 46.23
CA VAL A 625 6.06 107.34 47.67
C VAL A 625 7.14 107.99 48.53
N ALA A 626 8.42 107.77 48.25
CA ALA A 626 9.52 108.46 48.94
C ALA A 626 9.47 109.99 48.72
N GLY A 627 9.14 110.44 47.51
CA GLY A 627 8.86 111.86 47.23
C GLY A 627 7.70 112.43 48.05
N ARG A 628 6.60 111.68 48.20
CA ARG A 628 5.48 112.05 49.08
C ARG A 628 5.86 112.10 50.56
N PHE A 629 6.74 111.21 51.04
CA PHE A 629 7.27 111.30 52.40
C PHE A 629 8.11 112.56 52.60
N ALA A 630 8.97 112.94 51.64
CA ALA A 630 9.72 114.19 51.70
C ALA A 630 8.80 115.44 51.67
N GLU A 631 7.72 115.41 50.87
CA GLU A 631 6.68 116.45 50.92
C GLU A 631 5.97 116.51 52.27
N LEU A 632 5.70 115.37 52.90
CA LEU A 632 5.04 115.31 54.21
C LEU A 632 5.97 115.83 55.31
N GLU A 633 7.24 115.45 55.33
CA GLU A 633 8.25 115.98 56.26
C GLU A 633 8.42 117.51 56.10
N ALA A 634 8.38 118.03 54.86
CA ALA A 634 8.39 119.46 54.60
C ALA A 634 7.11 120.17 55.09
N LYS A 635 5.94 119.54 54.94
CA LYS A 635 4.66 120.04 55.48
C LYS A 635 4.62 119.99 57.01
N GLU A 636 5.21 118.97 57.62
CA GLU A 636 5.32 118.78 59.06
C GLU A 636 6.23 119.83 59.69
N LYS A 637 7.40 120.12 59.10
CA LYS A 637 8.24 121.28 59.48
C LYS A 637 7.51 122.61 59.32
N ALA A 638 6.68 122.76 58.27
CA ALA A 638 5.85 123.95 58.07
C ALA A 638 4.63 124.02 59.02
N ILE A 639 4.23 122.92 59.66
CA ILE A 639 3.24 122.88 60.74
C ILE A 639 3.92 123.24 62.06
N ALA A 640 5.06 122.64 62.40
CA ALA A 640 5.84 122.98 63.59
C ALA A 640 6.19 124.49 63.66
N GLY A 641 6.59 125.09 62.52
CA GLY A 641 6.82 126.54 62.44
C GLY A 641 5.55 127.41 62.61
N LYS A 642 4.36 126.85 62.36
CA LYS A 642 3.08 127.50 62.70
C LYS A 642 2.70 127.30 64.15
N GLU A 643 2.98 126.13 64.73
CA GLU A 643 2.76 125.85 66.16
C GLU A 643 3.65 126.75 67.03
N GLU A 644 4.91 126.96 66.66
CA GLU A 644 5.80 127.94 67.31
C GLU A 644 5.26 129.38 67.20
N ALA A 645 4.72 129.76 66.03
CA ALA A 645 4.07 131.05 65.84
C ALA A 645 2.77 131.20 66.66
N VAL A 646 2.00 130.13 66.83
CA VAL A 646 0.78 130.09 67.66
C VAL A 646 1.14 130.16 69.15
N ALA A 647 2.15 129.43 69.62
CA ALA A 647 2.64 129.52 71.00
C ALA A 647 3.15 130.94 71.32
N LYS A 648 3.84 131.57 70.36
CA LYS A 648 4.27 132.97 70.48
C LYS A 648 3.07 133.92 70.54
N ALA A 649 2.05 133.71 69.70
CA ALA A 649 0.80 134.47 69.76
C ALA A 649 0.05 134.26 71.10
N GLN A 650 0.02 133.04 71.66
CA GLN A 650 -0.57 132.76 72.96
C GLN A 650 0.15 133.50 74.09
N THR A 651 1.48 133.46 74.16
CA THR A 651 2.23 134.19 75.21
C THR A 651 2.08 135.72 75.11
N ASP A 652 1.87 136.28 73.91
CA ASP A 652 1.51 137.69 73.74
C ASP A 652 0.02 137.98 74.07
N LEU A 653 -0.85 136.98 74.00
CA LEU A 653 -2.25 137.05 74.45
C LEU A 653 -2.33 136.99 75.99
N GLU A 654 -1.57 136.12 76.64
CA GLU A 654 -1.44 136.04 78.10
C GLU A 654 -0.93 137.36 78.69
N LYS A 655 0.10 137.98 78.10
CA LYS A 655 0.58 139.33 78.49
C LYS A 655 -0.50 140.40 78.33
N ARG A 656 -1.39 140.27 77.34
CA ARG A 656 -2.55 141.16 77.20
C ARG A 656 -3.58 140.89 78.28
N GLU A 657 -3.90 139.63 78.58
CA GLU A 657 -4.83 139.27 79.67
C GLU A 657 -4.35 139.70 81.05
N THR A 658 -3.05 139.60 81.36
CA THR A 658 -2.51 140.15 82.63
C THR A 658 -2.65 141.67 82.68
N SER A 659 -2.27 142.38 81.62
CA SER A 659 -2.44 143.84 81.55
C SER A 659 -3.92 144.29 81.58
N PHE A 660 -4.84 143.41 81.17
CA PHE A 660 -6.28 143.65 81.24
C PHE A 660 -6.83 143.39 82.64
N LYS A 661 -6.37 142.33 83.34
CA LYS A 661 -6.66 142.10 84.77
C LYS A 661 -6.17 143.25 85.64
N GLU A 662 -4.93 143.72 85.44
CA GLU A 662 -4.38 144.87 86.16
C GLU A 662 -5.25 146.13 86.01
N LYS A 663 -5.75 146.39 84.80
CA LYS A 663 -6.72 147.49 84.53
C LYS A 663 -8.09 147.25 85.17
N VAL A 664 -8.59 146.03 85.19
CA VAL A 664 -9.86 145.68 85.87
C VAL A 664 -9.72 145.88 87.38
N ASP A 665 -8.59 145.51 87.98
CA ASP A 665 -8.32 145.71 89.41
C ASP A 665 -8.11 147.19 89.75
N GLU A 666 -7.45 147.98 88.89
CA GLU A 666 -7.40 149.45 89.01
C GLU A 666 -8.81 150.07 88.96
N MET A 667 -9.65 149.59 88.03
CA MET A 667 -11.03 150.06 87.86
C MET A 667 -11.93 149.65 89.04
N ASN A 668 -11.72 148.47 89.63
CA ASN A 668 -12.39 148.03 90.85
C ASN A 668 -12.01 148.92 92.04
N ARG A 669 -10.72 149.22 92.25
CA ARG A 669 -10.27 150.17 93.30
C ARG A 669 -10.87 151.57 93.11
N ARG A 670 -10.96 152.07 91.87
CA ARG A 670 -11.68 153.33 91.57
C ARG A 670 -13.16 153.25 91.95
N ARG A 671 -13.80 152.09 91.75
CA ARG A 671 -15.21 151.87 92.07
C ARG A 671 -15.46 151.76 93.57
N GLU A 672 -14.53 151.18 94.33
CA GLU A 672 -14.55 151.17 95.80
C GLU A 672 -14.38 152.59 96.36
N GLY A 673 -13.41 153.37 95.85
CA GLY A 673 -13.25 154.78 96.22
C GLY A 673 -14.50 155.64 95.94
N LEU A 674 -15.15 155.44 94.79
CA LEU A 674 -16.45 156.07 94.48
C LEU A 674 -17.58 155.64 95.43
N SER A 675 -17.52 154.42 95.98
CA SER A 675 -18.48 153.98 97.00
C SER A 675 -18.26 154.72 98.33
N GLU A 676 -17.01 154.91 98.75
CA GLU A 676 -16.70 155.71 99.94
C GLU A 676 -17.08 157.19 99.78
N GLU A 677 -16.94 157.75 98.58
CA GLU A 677 -17.40 159.12 98.29
C GLU A 677 -18.93 159.23 98.31
N MET A 678 -19.65 158.22 97.82
CA MET A 678 -21.11 158.16 97.92
C MET A 678 -21.60 158.04 99.36
N ASP A 679 -20.93 157.27 100.22
CA ASP A 679 -21.26 157.19 101.66
C ASP A 679 -20.95 158.51 102.39
N LYS A 680 -19.86 159.21 102.03
CA LYS A 680 -19.59 160.58 102.52
C LYS A 680 -20.70 161.55 102.10
N LEU A 681 -21.12 161.52 100.83
CA LEU A 681 -22.24 162.32 100.31
C LEU A 681 -23.58 162.01 101.00
N ALA A 682 -23.83 160.75 101.36
CA ALA A 682 -25.00 160.36 102.15
C ALA A 682 -24.95 160.97 103.57
N GLN A 683 -23.80 160.94 104.23
CA GLN A 683 -23.61 161.58 105.55
C GLN A 683 -23.73 163.11 105.49
N GLU A 684 -23.26 163.76 104.42
CA GLU A 684 -23.44 165.21 104.23
C GLU A 684 -24.90 165.58 103.98
N ARG A 685 -25.66 164.80 103.19
CA ARG A 685 -27.10 165.01 103.02
C ARG A 685 -27.84 164.98 104.37
N VAL A 686 -27.53 164.01 105.23
CA VAL A 686 -28.14 163.92 106.58
C VAL A 686 -27.76 165.10 107.49
N LYS A 687 -26.59 165.74 107.29
CA LYS A 687 -26.26 167.02 107.96
C LYS A 687 -27.08 168.19 107.40
N VAL A 688 -27.19 168.32 106.07
CA VAL A 688 -27.96 169.38 105.41
C VAL A 688 -29.44 169.32 105.80
N GLU A 689 -30.02 168.13 105.90
CA GLU A 689 -31.41 167.92 106.30
C GLU A 689 -31.67 168.40 107.74
N LYS A 690 -30.76 168.11 108.68
CA LYS A 690 -30.83 168.63 110.06
C LYS A 690 -30.63 170.14 110.17
N MET A 691 -29.89 170.75 109.24
CA MET A 691 -29.81 172.22 109.11
C MET A 691 -31.12 172.82 108.55
N ARG A 692 -31.88 172.07 107.75
CA ARG A 692 -33.18 172.49 107.22
C ARG A 692 -34.24 172.53 108.32
N ASP A 693 -34.36 171.46 109.12
CA ASP A 693 -35.28 171.39 110.27
C ASP A 693 -35.08 172.52 111.29
N THR A 694 -33.83 172.95 111.49
CA THR A 694 -33.48 174.03 112.42
C THR A 694 -33.72 175.43 111.84
N LEU A 695 -33.72 175.58 110.52
CA LEU A 695 -34.21 176.78 109.83
C LEU A 695 -35.74 176.86 109.82
N GLU A 696 -36.44 175.76 109.57
CA GLU A 696 -37.92 175.69 109.55
C GLU A 696 -38.50 176.12 110.92
N LYS A 697 -37.94 175.59 112.02
CA LYS A 697 -38.33 175.95 113.40
C LYS A 697 -38.05 177.41 113.76
N ARG A 698 -36.99 178.02 113.20
CA ARG A 698 -36.74 179.47 113.36
C ARG A 698 -37.73 180.33 112.59
N LYS A 699 -38.20 179.84 111.44
CA LYS A 699 -39.19 180.52 110.60
C LYS A 699 -40.54 180.69 111.31
N GLN A 700 -40.97 179.67 112.07
CA GLN A 700 -42.24 179.69 112.80
C GLN A 700 -42.24 180.74 113.93
N VAL A 701 -41.18 180.81 114.73
CA VAL A 701 -41.03 181.80 115.82
C VAL A 701 -41.03 183.25 115.30
N ILE A 702 -40.54 183.49 114.08
CA ILE A 702 -40.57 184.81 113.44
C ILE A 702 -42.00 185.22 113.03
N GLY A 703 -42.86 184.26 112.67
CA GLY A 703 -44.27 184.52 112.38
C GLY A 703 -45.03 185.04 113.61
N GLU A 704 -44.82 184.40 114.76
CA GLU A 704 -45.46 184.77 116.04
C GLU A 704 -45.06 186.17 116.53
N GLN A 705 -43.92 186.71 116.08
CA GLN A 705 -43.49 188.08 116.38
C GLN A 705 -44.04 189.13 115.42
N ALA A 706 -44.44 188.75 114.20
CA ALA A 706 -44.93 189.69 113.19
C ALA A 706 -46.32 190.25 113.54
N ASP A 707 -47.27 189.40 113.93
CA ASP A 707 -48.65 189.83 114.17
C ASP A 707 -48.84 190.61 115.48
N SER A 708 -47.93 190.46 116.45
CA SER A 708 -47.87 191.31 117.64
C SER A 708 -47.60 192.80 117.29
N ILE A 709 -46.87 193.05 116.19
CA ILE A 709 -46.60 194.42 115.69
C ILE A 709 -47.84 195.01 114.98
N SER A 710 -48.65 194.15 114.35
CA SER A 710 -49.91 194.54 113.70
C SER A 710 -50.93 195.11 114.70
N GLU A 711 -51.00 194.58 115.93
CA GLU A 711 -51.88 195.12 116.98
C GLU A 711 -51.45 196.49 117.53
N ILE A 712 -50.16 196.80 117.53
CA ILE A 712 -49.65 198.11 117.99
C ILE A 712 -49.94 199.19 116.95
N THR A 713 -49.74 198.87 115.67
CA THR A 713 -49.99 199.78 114.53
C THR A 713 -51.43 200.27 114.48
N ARG A 714 -52.39 199.47 114.98
CA ARG A 714 -53.82 199.81 115.08
C ARG A 714 -54.14 201.10 115.88
N LYS A 715 -53.24 201.59 116.75
CA LYS A 715 -53.55 202.66 117.72
C LYS A 715 -52.93 204.04 117.45
N LEU A 716 -52.02 204.18 116.48
CA LEU A 716 -51.32 205.46 116.27
C LEU A 716 -51.95 206.39 115.23
N GLU A 717 -52.69 205.87 114.23
CA GLU A 717 -53.24 206.71 113.16
C GLU A 717 -54.69 207.18 113.35
N GLU A 718 -55.43 206.69 114.35
CA GLU A 718 -56.70 207.34 114.77
C GLU A 718 -56.45 208.80 115.19
N LEU A 719 -55.24 209.12 115.70
CA LEU A 719 -54.79 210.48 116.04
C LEU A 719 -54.30 211.31 114.84
N ARG A 720 -54.34 210.79 113.59
CA ARG A 720 -54.13 211.55 112.35
C ARG A 720 -55.44 211.89 111.60
N ALA A 721 -56.60 211.55 112.15
CA ALA A 721 -57.84 212.25 111.81
C ALA A 721 -57.68 213.75 112.22
N LYS A 722 -57.92 214.77 111.39
CA LYS A 722 -58.91 214.87 110.30
C LYS A 722 -58.44 215.73 109.10
N SER A 723 -57.16 216.10 109.02
CA SER A 723 -56.61 217.09 108.07
C SER A 723 -55.10 216.84 107.85
N ARG A 724 -54.53 216.71 106.65
CA ARG A 724 -55.06 216.75 105.25
C ARG A 724 -54.89 215.36 104.58
N ARG A 725 -55.50 215.13 103.40
CA ARG A 725 -55.76 213.77 102.88
C ARG A 725 -54.61 213.12 102.06
N ARG A 726 -54.00 212.07 102.62
CA ARG A 726 -53.52 210.81 102.01
C ARG A 726 -52.42 210.81 100.92
N SER A 727 -51.16 210.44 101.28
CA SER A 727 -50.37 209.32 100.69
C SER A 727 -48.88 209.31 101.15
N GLU A 728 -48.35 208.14 101.58
CA GLU A 728 -46.94 207.81 101.96
C GLU A 728 -46.63 206.40 101.33
N GLU A 729 -45.47 206.04 100.73
CA GLU A 729 -44.07 205.83 101.21
C GLU A 729 -43.84 204.51 102.02
N ALA A 730 -42.71 203.76 101.99
CA ALA A 730 -41.48 203.78 101.15
C ALA A 730 -40.59 202.48 101.27
N LYS A 731 -39.43 202.50 100.56
CA LYS A 731 -38.33 201.53 100.29
C LYS A 731 -37.49 200.98 101.48
N ALA A 732 -36.60 199.99 101.22
CA ALA A 732 -35.35 199.69 101.99
C ALA A 732 -34.20 199.02 101.15
N GLN A 733 -33.22 198.30 101.75
CA GLN A 733 -31.82 198.03 101.28
C GLN A 733 -31.17 196.78 101.98
N ALA A 734 -29.92 196.26 101.77
CA ALA A 734 -28.93 196.14 100.65
C ALA A 734 -27.58 195.46 101.10
N GLN A 735 -26.56 195.40 100.20
CA GLN A 735 -25.06 195.34 100.38
C GLN A 735 -24.21 194.04 100.09
N PRO A 736 -22.90 194.16 99.65
CA PRO A 736 -22.03 193.15 98.97
C PRO A 736 -20.67 192.88 99.76
N PRO A 737 -19.41 192.62 99.24
CA PRO A 737 -18.80 192.36 97.90
C PRO A 737 -17.56 191.34 97.81
N VAL A 738 -16.77 191.39 96.71
CA VAL A 738 -15.28 191.17 96.55
C VAL A 738 -14.61 189.80 96.14
N THR A 739 -14.13 189.71 94.87
CA THR A 739 -12.96 188.93 94.28
C THR A 739 -13.00 187.37 94.19
N GLN A 740 -12.14 186.60 93.45
CA GLN A 740 -10.95 186.89 92.58
C GLN A 740 -10.81 186.02 91.26
N ALA A 741 -9.74 185.20 91.07
CA ALA A 741 -9.33 184.42 89.86
C ALA A 741 -8.68 183.04 90.27
N THR A 742 -8.16 182.09 89.46
CA THR A 742 -7.68 182.00 88.04
C THR A 742 -7.55 180.51 87.58
N GLU A 743 -7.55 180.22 86.25
CA GLU A 743 -6.80 179.12 85.53
C GLU A 743 -6.96 177.61 85.91
N GLN A 744 -6.57 176.59 85.11
CA GLN A 744 -6.54 176.32 83.64
C GLN A 744 -6.24 174.80 83.44
N GLY A 745 -6.50 174.21 82.25
CA GLY A 745 -5.68 173.09 81.74
C GLY A 745 -6.35 171.73 81.37
N PRO A 746 -5.87 170.97 80.35
CA PRO A 746 -6.46 169.70 79.83
C PRO A 746 -5.36 168.59 79.67
N PRO A 747 -5.29 167.68 78.66
CA PRO A 747 -6.28 167.10 77.71
C PRO A 747 -6.20 165.55 77.54
N GLN A 748 -6.99 165.01 76.59
CA GLN A 748 -6.80 163.73 75.84
C GLN A 748 -6.94 162.40 76.63
N GLN A 749 -7.29 161.27 75.98
CA GLN A 749 -7.66 161.02 74.57
C GLN A 749 -8.92 160.13 74.48
#